data_AF-A0A936SD10-F1
#
_entry.id   AF-A0A936SD10-F1
#
_cell.length_a   1.000
_cell.length_b   1.000
_cell.length_c   1.000
_cell.angle_alpha   90.00
_cell.angle_beta   90.00
_cell.angle_gamma   90.00
#
_symmetry.space_group_name_H-M   'P 1'
#
loop_
_entity.id
_entity.type
_entity.pdbx_description
1 polymer ?
#
loop_
_entity_poly.entity_id
_entity_poly.type
_entity_poly.pdbx_seq_one_letter_code
_entity_poly.pdbx_strand_id
1 'polypeptide(L)'
;MKRKTAALWANISKSISSAAKDDHGQRGSAMVIALMVMLLLMGFVALAISRTNSETIAASNDESETKAFEAANASLEVLTRNFNKIFETKLTIAPSDITRIQGQFPPDFDTGYTFDQTVTQTQATRDVVLTGEFFQGLNARRDEWQLDSVATDNANGVQVALRRKFLNNRIPVFQFGIFYDDDLEFHPGPRFDFGGRVHSNGSIFLAASTGLYFSSKVSAANHVVTDVAKNGNAYTAWGDNVFVKNASGVFTKLAYNMGSVLTNPAVGAPATTSPLPTTYKSANWKSNMNLFQGNLLANTKPLQLPLKINSDISLQNLDLVEVIKRGKKIGDIWNNGTGTVASPSLAAVTAANEDDKVTAAERYYNKTGIRVSLADSKVKLPGCATTLGTAVTTPCGIRLDGDATGLVSGAIAGNRGYVPRAMTGTPAYQATAVNGNRFATGNAGGGENWIKIETVVFNPATITYDTMDITQDMLALGVTDVPANDTTFKIADANYYTNGIDGRSVFELQRFIITGPNIPNTGYISSVGTGANSYNYIMPGTVATGKSCTSGVDALTTTGADIGTITGSPSYFPNNFSGDQRFVMRSATVTGITGKIPCVVPFPINMFDTREGLYNDTSSVFNPKSGTAPGYGTAVPWAGVMSIVDIDVANLKKFLDGTWDAKMPTGTPYYTASGHVLRSSDIPRIMAG
;
A
#
# COMPACT_ATOMS: atom_id res chain seq x y z
N MET A 1 20.92 84.10 3.39
CA MET A 1 20.26 84.67 2.19
C MET A 1 19.41 85.92 2.53
N LYS A 2 19.98 86.97 3.16
CA LYS A 2 19.20 88.16 3.59
C LYS A 2 19.78 89.54 3.26
N ARG A 3 20.84 89.65 2.44
CA ARG A 3 21.38 90.98 2.03
C ARG A 3 21.68 91.17 0.54
N LYS A 4 21.51 90.15 -0.30
CA LYS A 4 21.72 90.28 -1.77
C LYS A 4 20.43 90.31 -2.60
N THR A 5 19.28 90.06 -2.00
CA THR A 5 17.98 90.11 -2.68
C THR A 5 17.36 91.52 -2.71
N ALA A 6 17.72 92.43 -1.79
CA ALA A 6 17.13 93.77 -1.74
C ALA A 6 17.65 94.73 -2.84
N ALA A 7 18.89 94.56 -3.30
CA ALA A 7 19.48 95.42 -4.33
C ALA A 7 18.93 95.16 -5.74
N LEU A 8 18.42 93.96 -6.00
CA LEU A 8 17.85 93.60 -7.31
C LEU A 8 16.44 94.22 -7.50
N TRP A 9 15.67 94.35 -6.41
CA TRP A 9 14.32 94.95 -6.45
C TRP A 9 14.34 96.48 -6.62
N ALA A 10 15.38 97.16 -6.11
CA ALA A 10 15.49 98.61 -6.27
C ALA A 10 15.75 99.03 -7.73
N ASN A 11 16.55 98.25 -8.47
CA ASN A 11 16.87 98.54 -9.87
C ASN A 11 15.71 98.24 -10.84
N ILE A 12 14.82 97.28 -10.49
CA ILE A 12 13.63 96.98 -11.29
C ILE A 12 12.55 98.06 -11.13
N SER A 13 12.43 98.67 -9.94
CA SER A 13 11.45 99.76 -9.76
C SER A 13 11.81 101.04 -10.52
N LYS A 14 13.11 101.26 -10.80
CA LYS A 14 13.61 102.46 -11.47
C LYS A 14 13.49 102.40 -12.99
N SER A 15 13.34 101.21 -13.59
CA SER A 15 13.09 101.06 -15.04
C SER A 15 11.60 101.15 -15.40
N ILE A 16 10.71 100.94 -14.43
CA ILE A 16 9.25 100.97 -14.66
C ILE A 16 8.70 102.40 -14.72
N SER A 17 9.39 103.39 -14.12
CA SER A 17 8.90 104.78 -14.08
C SER A 17 9.33 105.67 -15.25
N SER A 18 10.14 105.20 -16.22
CA SER A 18 10.55 105.99 -17.39
C SER A 18 9.96 105.54 -18.74
N ALA A 19 9.05 104.57 -18.76
CA ALA A 19 8.42 104.07 -19.99
C ALA A 19 7.07 104.75 -20.31
N ALA A 20 6.87 105.98 -19.84
CA ALA A 20 5.69 106.79 -20.12
C ALA A 20 6.09 108.03 -20.93
N LYS A 21 6.59 107.82 -22.16
CA LYS A 21 6.56 108.77 -23.29
C LYS A 21 7.41 108.23 -24.44
N ASP A 22 6.74 107.68 -25.45
CA ASP A 22 6.83 108.14 -26.84
C ASP A 22 6.26 107.06 -27.77
N ASP A 23 5.12 107.42 -28.35
CA ASP A 23 4.39 106.65 -29.34
C ASP A 23 4.96 106.98 -30.73
N HIS A 24 4.95 105.98 -31.62
CA HIS A 24 5.36 106.01 -33.04
C HIS A 24 6.78 105.51 -33.38
N GLY A 25 6.96 104.19 -33.31
CA GLY A 25 8.11 103.47 -33.87
C GLY A 25 8.13 101.93 -33.70
N GLN A 26 7.10 101.31 -33.10
CA GLN A 26 7.13 99.90 -32.66
C GLN A 26 6.34 98.91 -33.54
N ARG A 27 6.43 98.99 -34.88
CA ARG A 27 5.73 98.01 -35.75
C ARG A 27 6.60 96.85 -36.27
N GLY A 28 7.93 96.91 -36.18
CA GLY A 28 8.84 95.85 -36.67
C GLY A 28 9.43 94.91 -35.60
N SER A 29 9.76 95.41 -34.41
CA SER A 29 10.40 94.62 -33.34
C SER A 29 9.45 93.67 -32.60
N ALA A 30 8.18 94.06 -32.45
CA ALA A 30 7.14 93.21 -31.86
C ALA A 30 6.92 91.90 -32.66
N MET A 31 7.05 91.96 -33.98
CA MET A 31 6.89 90.79 -34.86
C MET A 31 8.04 89.79 -34.69
N VAL A 32 9.28 90.27 -34.56
CA VAL A 32 10.47 89.43 -34.37
C VAL A 32 10.47 88.78 -32.98
N ILE A 33 10.10 89.51 -31.93
CA ILE A 33 9.96 88.97 -30.58
C ILE A 33 8.82 87.95 -30.53
N ALA A 34 7.68 88.22 -31.16
CA ALA A 34 6.57 87.27 -31.25
C ALA A 34 6.95 85.99 -32.02
N LEU A 35 7.72 86.10 -33.10
CA LEU A 35 8.26 84.96 -33.84
C LEU A 35 9.25 84.13 -33.01
N MET A 36 10.17 84.78 -32.29
CA MET A 36 11.11 84.08 -31.40
C MET A 36 10.38 83.38 -30.25
N VAL A 37 9.39 84.02 -29.64
CA VAL A 37 8.57 83.42 -28.57
C VAL A 37 7.73 82.27 -29.10
N MET A 38 7.14 82.38 -30.29
CA MET A 38 6.42 81.26 -30.92
C MET A 38 7.34 80.09 -31.27
N LEU A 39 8.56 80.34 -31.77
CA LEU A 39 9.56 79.29 -32.02
C LEU A 39 9.93 78.55 -30.73
N LEU A 40 10.11 79.29 -29.63
CA LEU A 40 10.44 78.73 -28.33
C LEU A 40 9.25 77.92 -27.75
N LEU A 41 8.03 78.43 -27.89
CA LEU A 41 6.80 77.72 -27.51
C LEU A 41 6.58 76.46 -28.34
N MET A 42 6.82 76.51 -29.65
CA MET A 42 6.77 75.33 -30.52
C MET A 42 7.83 74.29 -30.10
N GLY A 43 9.03 74.73 -29.73
CA GLY A 43 10.08 73.85 -29.20
C GLY A 43 9.65 73.14 -27.90
N PHE A 44 9.04 73.87 -26.96
CA PHE A 44 8.52 73.27 -25.72
C PHE A 44 7.34 72.32 -25.96
N VAL A 45 6.43 72.65 -26.88
CA VAL A 45 5.30 71.78 -27.25
C VAL A 45 5.80 70.50 -27.93
N ALA A 46 6.77 70.61 -28.83
CA ALA A 46 7.37 69.45 -29.49
C ALA A 46 8.09 68.52 -28.49
N LEU A 47 8.83 69.09 -27.52
CA LEU A 47 9.47 68.32 -26.44
C LEU A 47 8.45 67.66 -25.52
N ALA A 48 7.35 68.35 -25.18
CA ALA A 48 6.28 67.80 -24.36
C ALA A 48 5.58 66.62 -25.07
N ILE A 49 5.22 66.76 -26.35
CA ILE A 49 4.61 65.68 -27.14
C ILE A 49 5.57 64.49 -27.27
N SER A 50 6.85 64.74 -27.55
CA SER A 50 7.86 63.68 -27.65
C SER A 50 7.99 62.91 -26.34
N ARG A 51 8.01 63.61 -25.20
CA ARG A 51 8.09 62.97 -23.88
C ARG A 51 6.83 62.18 -23.56
N THR A 52 5.65 62.74 -23.82
CA THR A 52 4.37 62.06 -23.58
C THR A 52 4.24 60.81 -24.44
N ASN A 53 4.63 60.85 -25.71
CA ASN A 53 4.61 59.66 -26.58
C ASN A 53 5.58 58.59 -26.09
N SER A 54 6.80 58.97 -25.68
CA SER A 54 7.77 58.03 -25.11
C SER A 54 7.27 57.41 -23.79
N GLU A 55 6.69 58.21 -22.89
CA GLU A 55 6.10 57.72 -21.64
C GLU A 55 4.89 56.81 -21.90
N THR A 56 4.05 57.12 -22.90
CA THR A 56 2.89 56.30 -23.28
C THR A 56 3.33 54.95 -23.88
N ILE A 57 4.33 54.95 -24.76
CA ILE A 57 4.88 53.71 -25.34
C ILE A 57 5.56 52.87 -24.25
N ALA A 58 6.33 53.50 -23.36
CA ALA A 58 6.96 52.79 -22.24
C ALA A 58 5.91 52.17 -21.30
N ALA A 59 4.86 52.92 -20.93
CA ALA A 59 3.77 52.41 -20.11
C ALA A 59 2.97 51.29 -20.81
N SER A 60 2.73 51.42 -22.12
CA SER A 60 2.05 50.38 -22.91
C SER A 60 2.88 49.10 -23.01
N ASN A 61 4.20 49.21 -23.15
CA ASN A 61 5.10 48.06 -23.17
C ASN A 61 5.13 47.37 -21.81
N ASP A 62 5.20 48.14 -20.72
CA ASP A 62 5.16 47.64 -19.33
C ASP A 62 3.84 46.93 -19.02
N GLU A 63 2.70 47.49 -19.47
CA GLU A 63 1.39 46.84 -19.36
C GLU A 63 1.34 45.53 -20.14
N SER A 64 1.86 45.52 -21.38
CA SER A 64 1.87 44.33 -22.24
C SER A 64 2.79 43.24 -21.70
N GLU A 65 3.96 43.62 -21.18
CA GLU A 65 4.89 42.71 -20.50
C GLU A 65 4.24 42.09 -19.27
N THR A 66 3.56 42.89 -18.44
CA THR A 66 2.85 42.40 -17.25
C THR A 66 1.77 41.38 -17.64
N LYS A 67 0.97 41.66 -18.68
CA LYS A 67 -0.05 40.70 -19.13
C LYS A 67 0.55 39.44 -19.75
N ALA A 68 1.62 39.57 -20.53
CA ALA A 68 2.35 38.43 -21.09
C ALA A 68 3.01 37.57 -20.01
N PHE A 69 3.49 38.18 -18.92
CA PHE A 69 4.02 37.48 -17.75
C PHE A 69 2.93 36.64 -17.07
N GLU A 70 1.74 37.20 -16.85
CA GLU A 70 0.62 36.45 -16.28
C GLU A 70 0.14 35.31 -17.19
N ALA A 71 0.12 35.54 -18.51
CA ALA A 71 -0.18 34.49 -19.49
C ALA A 71 0.89 33.37 -19.47
N ALA A 72 2.18 33.73 -19.40
CA ALA A 72 3.26 32.76 -19.27
C ALA A 72 3.16 31.96 -17.96
N ASN A 73 2.78 32.59 -16.85
CA ASN A 73 2.51 31.92 -15.58
C ASN A 73 1.36 30.92 -15.72
N ALA A 74 0.23 31.34 -16.28
CA ALA A 74 -0.92 30.46 -16.51
C ALA A 74 -0.54 29.22 -17.33
N SER A 75 0.23 29.42 -18.41
CA SER A 75 0.75 28.32 -19.24
C SER A 75 1.70 27.41 -18.48
N LEU A 76 2.63 27.97 -17.70
CA LEU A 76 3.54 27.19 -16.87
C LEU A 76 2.81 26.38 -15.79
N GLU A 77 1.73 26.90 -15.20
CA GLU A 77 0.91 26.18 -14.24
C GLU A 77 0.10 25.04 -14.88
N VAL A 78 -0.47 25.27 -16.07
CA VAL A 78 -1.14 24.21 -16.84
C VAL A 78 -0.16 23.10 -17.20
N LEU A 79 1.03 23.45 -17.67
CA LEU A 79 2.09 22.50 -17.99
C LEU A 79 2.52 21.72 -16.73
N THR A 80 2.73 22.40 -15.61
CA THR A 80 3.08 21.77 -14.32
C THR A 80 2.01 20.79 -13.86
N ARG A 81 0.73 21.20 -13.90
CA ARG A 81 -0.41 20.35 -13.53
C ARG A 81 -0.51 19.12 -14.44
N ASN A 82 -0.43 19.31 -15.75
CA ASN A 82 -0.55 18.22 -16.72
C ASN A 82 0.63 17.25 -16.63
N PHE A 83 1.84 17.76 -16.34
CA PHE A 83 3.01 16.96 -16.02
C PHE A 83 2.78 16.11 -14.76
N ASN A 84 2.31 16.72 -13.65
CA ASN A 84 2.04 16.00 -12.40
C ASN A 84 1.01 14.87 -12.59
N LYS A 85 -0.05 15.10 -13.35
CA LYS A 85 -1.10 14.10 -13.65
C LYS A 85 -0.58 12.83 -14.31
N ILE A 86 0.56 12.86 -15.00
CA ILE A 86 1.15 11.64 -15.57
C ILE A 86 1.50 10.66 -14.44
N PHE A 87 2.02 11.15 -13.33
CA PHE A 87 2.47 10.34 -12.19
C PHE A 87 1.34 9.72 -11.36
N GLU A 88 0.10 10.15 -11.57
CA GLU A 88 -1.07 9.49 -10.99
C GLU A 88 -1.29 8.08 -11.58
N THR A 89 -0.79 7.83 -12.80
CA THR A 89 -1.04 6.59 -13.54
C THR A 89 0.23 5.86 -13.99
N LYS A 90 1.36 6.56 -14.07
CA LYS A 90 2.64 6.01 -14.58
C LYS A 90 3.80 6.36 -13.65
N LEU A 91 4.79 5.48 -13.55
CA LEU A 91 6.04 5.72 -12.82
C LEU A 91 7.15 6.31 -13.72
N THR A 92 6.96 6.26 -15.03
CA THR A 92 7.87 6.74 -16.07
C THR A 92 7.09 7.60 -17.06
N ILE A 93 7.75 8.63 -17.60
CA ILE A 93 7.17 9.51 -18.63
C ILE A 93 7.61 8.98 -19.99
N ALA A 94 6.66 8.69 -20.88
CA ALA A 94 6.97 8.32 -22.26
C ALA A 94 7.05 9.57 -23.16
N PRO A 95 7.78 9.52 -24.31
CA PRO A 95 7.83 10.63 -25.26
C PRO A 95 6.45 11.10 -25.77
N SER A 96 5.50 10.17 -25.89
CA SER A 96 4.11 10.50 -26.26
C SER A 96 3.39 11.30 -25.19
N ASP A 97 3.70 11.10 -23.91
CA ASP A 97 3.13 11.87 -22.81
C ASP A 97 3.63 13.32 -22.85
N ILE A 98 4.94 13.51 -23.13
CA ILE A 98 5.57 14.82 -23.29
C ILE A 98 4.89 15.60 -24.42
N THR A 99 4.78 14.96 -25.60
CA THR A 99 4.14 15.58 -26.77
C THR A 99 2.69 15.97 -26.47
N ARG A 100 1.95 15.11 -25.75
CA ARG A 100 0.56 15.39 -25.35
C ARG A 100 0.45 16.60 -24.45
N ILE A 101 1.31 16.74 -23.44
CA ILE A 101 1.20 17.85 -22.47
C ILE A 101 1.70 19.18 -23.03
N GLN A 102 2.70 19.17 -23.94
CA GLN A 102 3.20 20.38 -24.61
C GLN A 102 2.16 21.03 -25.53
N GLY A 103 1.19 20.25 -26.03
CA GLY A 103 0.08 20.75 -26.85
C GLY A 103 -1.15 21.20 -26.04
N GLN A 104 -1.05 21.30 -24.71
CA GLN A 104 -2.18 21.67 -23.84
C GLN A 104 -1.94 23.03 -23.19
N PHE A 105 -2.63 24.04 -23.70
CA PHE A 105 -2.52 25.43 -23.25
C PHE A 105 -3.63 25.82 -22.27
N PRO A 106 -3.48 26.94 -21.55
CA PRO A 106 -4.55 27.51 -20.74
C PRO A 106 -5.80 27.78 -21.58
N PRO A 107 -7.00 27.34 -21.14
CA PRO A 107 -8.24 27.73 -21.79
C PRO A 107 -8.44 29.25 -21.67
N ASP A 108 -9.08 29.86 -22.67
CA ASP A 108 -9.44 31.28 -22.75
C ASP A 108 -8.27 32.27 -22.97
N PHE A 109 -7.06 31.78 -23.29
CA PHE A 109 -5.90 32.63 -23.63
C PHE A 109 -5.50 32.58 -25.11
N ASP A 110 -6.07 31.66 -25.88
CA ASP A 110 -5.72 31.31 -27.26
C ASP A 110 -6.01 32.42 -28.29
N THR A 111 -6.95 33.31 -28.01
CA THR A 111 -7.21 34.47 -28.88
C THR A 111 -6.18 35.59 -28.70
N GLY A 112 -5.64 35.74 -27.49
CA GLY A 112 -4.72 36.83 -27.13
C GLY A 112 -3.25 36.45 -27.17
N TYR A 113 -2.93 35.17 -26.96
CA TYR A 113 -1.56 34.70 -26.79
C TYR A 113 -1.27 33.43 -27.57
N THR A 114 -0.03 33.32 -28.04
CA THR A 114 0.55 32.08 -28.54
C THR A 114 1.53 31.53 -27.51
N PHE A 115 1.46 30.23 -27.25
CA PHE A 115 2.32 29.55 -26.28
C PHE A 115 3.30 28.58 -26.94
N ASP A 116 4.54 28.57 -26.45
CA ASP A 116 5.51 27.50 -26.72
C ASP A 116 5.92 26.86 -25.38
N GLN A 117 5.69 25.55 -25.28
CA GLN A 117 5.92 24.79 -24.06
C GLN A 117 6.98 23.71 -24.32
N THR A 118 8.04 23.68 -23.51
CA THR A 118 9.08 22.64 -23.60
C THR A 118 9.28 21.91 -22.28
N VAL A 119 9.38 20.59 -22.37
CA VAL A 119 9.65 19.71 -21.22
C VAL A 119 10.95 18.97 -21.47
N THR A 120 11.93 19.16 -20.60
CA THR A 120 13.26 18.58 -20.75
C THR A 120 13.69 17.87 -19.48
N GLN A 121 14.15 16.63 -19.60
CA GLN A 121 14.85 15.95 -18.50
C GLN A 121 16.31 16.45 -18.47
N THR A 122 16.67 17.21 -17.44
CA THR A 122 18.00 17.82 -17.33
C THR A 122 19.01 16.91 -16.64
N GLN A 123 18.55 15.94 -15.83
CA GLN A 123 19.41 14.91 -15.23
C GLN A 123 18.74 13.55 -15.29
N ALA A 124 19.53 12.54 -15.66
CA ALA A 124 19.11 11.15 -15.65
C ALA A 124 18.78 10.67 -14.23
N THR A 125 18.01 9.58 -14.16
CA THR A 125 17.61 8.95 -12.90
C THR A 125 18.83 8.45 -12.11
N ARG A 126 18.88 8.75 -10.82
CA ARG A 126 19.87 8.24 -9.87
C ARG A 126 19.23 7.89 -8.52
N ASP A 127 19.81 6.95 -7.79
CA ASP A 127 19.41 6.66 -6.42
C ASP A 127 20.00 7.70 -5.46
N VAL A 128 19.16 8.23 -4.57
CA VAL A 128 19.56 9.20 -3.54
C VAL A 128 18.91 8.84 -2.21
N VAL A 129 19.59 9.15 -1.12
CA VAL A 129 18.95 9.24 0.20
C VAL A 129 18.45 10.67 0.34
N LEU A 130 17.16 10.85 0.63
CA LEU A 130 16.57 12.18 0.76
C LEU A 130 17.07 12.87 2.03
N THR A 131 17.46 14.14 1.88
CA THR A 131 18.01 14.98 2.95
C THR A 131 17.15 16.22 3.25
N GLY A 132 16.06 16.42 2.50
CA GLY A 132 15.12 17.52 2.71
C GLY A 132 14.28 17.33 3.98
N GLU A 133 13.44 18.33 4.30
CA GLU A 133 12.55 18.25 5.47
C GLU A 133 11.50 17.14 5.31
N PHE A 134 10.94 17.01 4.11
CA PHE A 134 10.00 15.93 3.77
C PHE A 134 10.75 14.69 3.30
N PHE A 135 10.26 13.52 3.71
CA PHE A 135 10.77 12.19 3.30
C PHE A 135 12.24 11.94 3.63
N GLN A 136 12.81 12.66 4.60
CA GLN A 136 14.20 12.53 5.00
C GLN A 136 14.56 11.07 5.32
N GLY A 137 15.71 10.57 4.89
CA GLY A 137 16.18 9.23 5.21
C GLY A 137 15.54 8.10 4.40
N LEU A 138 14.59 8.44 3.53
CA LEU A 138 14.06 7.52 2.53
C LEU A 138 14.97 7.49 1.30
N ASN A 139 15.13 6.30 0.73
CA ASN A 139 15.76 6.11 -0.57
C ASN A 139 14.75 6.49 -1.66
N ALA A 140 15.23 7.22 -2.66
CA ALA A 140 14.42 7.63 -3.81
C ALA A 140 15.21 7.50 -5.10
N ARG A 141 14.51 7.17 -6.19
CA ARG A 141 15.00 7.38 -7.55
C ARG A 141 14.66 8.80 -7.98
N ARG A 142 15.69 9.65 -8.07
CA ARG A 142 15.57 11.06 -8.41
C ARG A 142 15.99 11.31 -9.86
N ASP A 143 15.16 12.03 -10.58
CA ASP A 143 15.53 12.73 -11.82
C ASP A 143 15.20 14.23 -11.71
N GLU A 144 15.78 15.03 -12.59
CA GLU A 144 15.57 16.48 -12.65
C GLU A 144 14.89 16.83 -13.97
N TRP A 145 13.86 17.67 -13.87
CA TRP A 145 13.06 18.11 -15.00
C TRP A 145 13.00 19.63 -15.04
N GLN A 146 12.97 20.15 -16.25
CA GLN A 146 12.80 21.56 -16.57
C GLN A 146 11.56 21.73 -17.45
N LEU A 147 10.69 22.65 -17.05
CA LEU A 147 9.54 23.11 -17.83
C LEU A 147 9.82 24.55 -18.24
N ASP A 148 9.74 24.83 -19.53
CA ASP A 148 9.78 26.18 -20.07
C ASP A 148 8.44 26.50 -20.72
N SER A 149 7.96 27.72 -20.52
CA SER A 149 6.78 28.25 -21.18
C SER A 149 7.07 29.65 -21.67
N VAL A 150 6.90 29.87 -22.98
CA VAL A 150 6.97 31.19 -23.62
C VAL A 150 5.56 31.61 -23.98
N ALA A 151 5.13 32.78 -23.52
CA ALA A 151 3.91 33.43 -23.98
C ALA A 151 4.28 34.59 -24.90
N THR A 152 3.65 34.65 -26.06
CA THR A 152 3.74 35.75 -27.02
C THR A 152 2.39 36.42 -27.12
N ASP A 153 2.30 37.72 -26.82
CA ASP A 153 1.10 38.52 -27.09
C ASP A 153 0.94 38.70 -28.61
N ASN A 154 -0.20 38.26 -29.14
CA ASN A 154 -0.46 38.25 -30.57
C ASN A 154 -0.66 39.67 -31.15
N ALA A 155 -0.96 40.67 -30.32
CA ALA A 155 -1.25 42.03 -30.78
C ALA A 155 0.01 42.89 -31.02
N ASN A 156 1.05 42.69 -30.21
CA ASN A 156 2.23 43.55 -30.17
C ASN A 156 3.56 42.74 -30.23
N GLY A 157 3.51 41.41 -30.14
CA GLY A 157 4.68 40.53 -30.22
C GLY A 157 5.54 40.52 -28.96
N VAL A 158 5.07 41.07 -27.83
CA VAL A 158 5.79 41.02 -26.56
C VAL A 158 5.87 39.57 -26.09
N GLN A 159 7.07 39.16 -25.66
CA GLN A 159 7.35 37.79 -25.24
C GLN A 159 7.87 37.73 -23.81
N VAL A 160 7.32 36.81 -23.03
CA VAL A 160 7.83 36.47 -21.70
C VAL A 160 8.06 34.97 -21.64
N ALA A 161 9.25 34.58 -21.16
CA ALA A 161 9.65 33.20 -20.99
C ALA A 161 9.85 32.89 -19.51
N LEU A 162 9.14 31.87 -19.01
CA LEU A 162 9.28 31.39 -17.64
C LEU A 162 9.82 29.97 -17.62
N ARG A 163 10.62 29.68 -16.60
CA ARG A 163 11.26 28.38 -16.40
C ARG A 163 11.01 27.87 -14.98
N ARG A 164 10.62 26.61 -14.87
CA ARG A 164 10.53 25.87 -13.60
C ARG A 164 11.43 24.66 -13.64
N LYS A 165 12.27 24.50 -12.63
CA LYS A 165 13.06 23.28 -12.39
C LYS A 165 12.57 22.60 -11.14
N PHE A 166 12.46 21.29 -11.17
CA PHE A 166 12.12 20.50 -9.98
C PHE A 166 12.75 19.12 -10.02
N LEU A 167 12.79 18.50 -8.85
CA LEU A 167 13.26 17.15 -8.63
C LEU A 167 12.04 16.23 -8.52
N ASN A 168 11.98 15.22 -9.38
CA ASN A 168 10.98 14.18 -9.26
C ASN A 168 11.59 13.00 -8.48
N ASN A 169 11.12 12.82 -7.24
CA ASN A 169 11.60 11.80 -6.31
C ASN A 169 10.62 10.64 -6.27
N ARG A 170 10.96 9.52 -6.90
CA ARG A 170 10.20 8.27 -6.80
C ARG A 170 10.67 7.49 -5.59
N ILE A 171 9.90 7.55 -4.52
CA ILE A 171 10.22 6.91 -3.24
C ILE A 171 9.49 5.56 -3.17
N PRO A 172 10.20 4.42 -3.12
CA PRO A 172 9.57 3.13 -2.91
C PRO A 172 8.93 3.08 -1.52
N VAL A 173 7.65 2.68 -1.46
CA VAL A 173 6.91 2.50 -0.20
C VAL A 173 7.53 1.35 0.61
N PHE A 174 7.90 0.25 -0.05
CA PHE A 174 8.48 -0.94 0.58
C PHE A 174 10.02 -0.91 0.57
N GLN A 175 10.60 0.05 1.28
CA GLN A 175 12.05 0.09 1.52
C GLN A 175 12.45 -0.38 2.94
N PHE A 176 11.44 -0.70 3.75
CA PHE A 176 11.56 -1.30 5.06
C PHE A 176 11.03 -2.72 4.99
N GLY A 177 11.71 -3.61 5.70
CA GLY A 177 11.11 -4.89 6.02
C GLY A 177 10.09 -4.76 7.15
N ILE A 178 10.36 -3.90 8.14
CA ILE A 178 9.42 -3.59 9.24
C ILE A 178 9.39 -2.06 9.41
N PHE A 179 8.21 -1.47 9.32
CA PHE A 179 7.95 -0.06 9.58
C PHE A 179 6.74 0.07 10.49
N TYR A 180 6.88 0.81 11.60
CA TYR A 180 5.77 1.17 12.49
C TYR A 180 5.67 2.69 12.62
N ASP A 181 4.45 3.22 12.56
CA ASP A 181 4.21 4.63 12.92
C ASP A 181 4.20 4.84 14.44
N ASP A 182 3.83 3.80 15.19
CA ASP A 182 3.85 3.77 16.66
C ASP A 182 5.02 2.92 17.19
N ASP A 183 5.01 2.59 18.47
CA ASP A 183 5.98 1.69 19.11
C ASP A 183 5.99 0.29 18.47
N LEU A 184 7.19 -0.24 18.27
CA LEU A 184 7.44 -1.59 17.78
C LEU A 184 7.96 -2.48 18.91
N GLU A 185 7.32 -3.63 19.16
CA GLU A 185 7.79 -4.61 20.14
C GLU A 185 8.13 -5.94 19.45
N PHE A 186 9.34 -6.44 19.72
CA PHE A 186 9.72 -7.81 19.41
C PHE A 186 9.59 -8.65 20.67
N HIS A 187 8.53 -9.45 20.73
CA HIS A 187 8.32 -10.42 21.80
C HIS A 187 9.32 -11.59 21.67
N PRO A 188 9.82 -12.17 22.78
CA PRO A 188 10.67 -13.35 22.73
C PRO A 188 9.92 -14.48 22.02
N GLY A 189 10.51 -15.04 20.97
CA GLY A 189 9.96 -16.14 20.19
C GLY A 189 11.05 -17.12 19.74
N PRO A 190 10.70 -18.09 18.87
CA PRO A 190 11.68 -18.88 18.14
C PRO A 190 12.70 -17.99 17.42
N ARG A 191 13.83 -18.57 17.01
CA ARG A 191 14.88 -17.82 16.29
C ARG A 191 14.28 -17.04 15.11
N PHE A 192 14.53 -15.74 15.07
CA PHE A 192 14.05 -14.84 14.04
C PHE A 192 15.22 -14.14 13.34
N ASP A 193 15.44 -14.46 12.07
CA ASP A 193 16.45 -13.84 11.22
C ASP A 193 15.77 -12.90 10.21
N PHE A 194 16.08 -11.60 10.29
CA PHE A 194 15.43 -10.57 9.50
C PHE A 194 16.39 -9.85 8.54
N GLY A 195 16.01 -9.79 7.26
CA GLY A 195 16.86 -9.24 6.19
C GLY A 195 16.71 -7.74 5.93
N GLY A 196 15.53 -7.17 6.21
CA GLY A 196 15.16 -5.81 5.79
C GLY A 196 15.51 -4.72 6.81
N ARG A 197 15.43 -3.45 6.38
CA ARG A 197 15.52 -2.29 7.28
C ARG A 197 14.35 -2.30 8.27
N VAL A 198 14.62 -1.93 9.51
CA VAL A 198 13.62 -1.83 10.58
C VAL A 198 13.54 -0.38 11.06
N HIS A 199 12.34 0.18 11.08
CA HIS A 199 12.11 1.51 11.62
C HIS A 199 10.81 1.60 12.43
N SER A 200 10.83 2.41 13.48
CA SER A 200 9.62 2.83 14.21
C SER A 200 9.67 4.35 14.43
N ASN A 201 8.59 5.05 14.09
CA ASN A 201 8.37 6.45 14.44
C ASN A 201 8.09 6.62 15.96
N GLY A 202 7.84 5.52 16.67
CA GLY A 202 7.86 5.43 18.12
C GLY A 202 9.18 4.88 18.67
N SER A 203 9.06 4.09 19.73
CA SER A 203 10.14 3.36 20.39
C SER A 203 10.18 1.90 19.94
N ILE A 204 11.36 1.28 19.99
CA ILE A 204 11.54 -0.14 19.72
C ILE A 204 11.89 -0.87 21.02
N PHE A 205 11.07 -1.85 21.39
CA PHE A 205 11.30 -2.77 22.51
C PHE A 205 11.86 -4.10 21.98
N LEU A 206 13.02 -4.49 22.48
CA LEU A 206 13.76 -5.65 22.00
C LEU A 206 13.96 -6.66 23.13
N ALA A 207 13.40 -7.85 22.97
CA ALA A 207 13.64 -9.00 23.83
C ALA A 207 13.76 -10.27 23.01
N ALA A 208 14.69 -11.17 23.37
CA ALA A 208 14.89 -12.41 22.63
C ALA A 208 15.51 -13.51 23.48
N SER A 209 14.82 -14.66 23.55
CA SER A 209 15.32 -15.85 24.27
C SER A 209 16.21 -16.70 23.35
N THR A 210 15.68 -17.14 22.20
CA THR A 210 16.39 -18.05 21.28
C THR A 210 17.32 -17.33 20.30
N GLY A 211 16.97 -16.11 19.87
CA GLY A 211 17.81 -15.28 19.01
C GLY A 211 17.02 -14.39 18.05
N LEU A 212 17.38 -13.11 17.99
CA LEU A 212 16.82 -12.10 17.09
C LEU A 212 17.94 -11.45 16.29
N TYR A 213 17.98 -11.67 14.97
CA TYR A 213 19.10 -11.27 14.11
C TYR A 213 18.65 -10.27 13.05
N PHE A 214 19.07 -9.01 13.17
CA PHE A 214 18.83 -7.99 12.14
C PHE A 214 20.03 -7.89 11.20
N SER A 215 19.81 -8.19 9.93
CA SER A 215 20.84 -8.15 8.88
C SER A 215 21.02 -6.75 8.27
N SER A 216 20.14 -5.81 8.61
CA SER A 216 20.13 -4.43 8.09
C SER A 216 19.93 -3.41 9.21
N LYS A 217 19.86 -2.12 8.85
CA LYS A 217 19.72 -1.00 9.78
C LYS A 217 18.42 -1.10 10.59
N VAL A 218 18.55 -0.90 11.91
CA VAL A 218 17.48 -0.75 12.90
C VAL A 218 17.49 0.69 13.43
N SER A 219 16.35 1.36 13.40
CA SER A 219 16.26 2.77 13.82
C SER A 219 14.95 3.10 14.51
N ALA A 220 15.01 3.85 15.61
CA ALA A 220 13.82 4.38 16.30
C ALA A 220 13.83 5.91 16.26
N ALA A 221 12.67 6.54 16.07
CA ALA A 221 12.56 7.99 16.19
C ALA A 221 12.62 8.43 17.65
N ASN A 222 12.07 7.63 18.58
CA ASN A 222 12.20 7.86 20.01
C ASN A 222 13.36 7.04 20.59
N HIS A 223 13.06 5.87 21.14
CA HIS A 223 14.00 5.13 21.99
C HIS A 223 14.16 3.68 21.53
N VAL A 224 15.36 3.13 21.76
CA VAL A 224 15.63 1.70 21.72
C VAL A 224 15.72 1.21 23.17
N VAL A 225 14.81 0.32 23.54
CA VAL A 225 14.65 -0.24 24.89
C VAL A 225 15.04 -1.71 24.87
N THR A 226 15.90 -2.12 25.81
CA THR A 226 16.52 -3.47 25.80
C THR A 226 16.44 -4.19 27.15
N ASP A 227 16.10 -3.51 28.25
CA ASP A 227 16.05 -4.09 29.59
C ASP A 227 14.63 -4.34 30.12
N VAL A 228 13.61 -3.81 29.43
CA VAL A 228 12.20 -3.96 29.78
C VAL A 228 11.35 -4.05 28.52
N ALA A 229 10.31 -4.87 28.58
CA ALA A 229 9.29 -5.01 27.54
C ALA A 229 8.20 -3.93 27.65
N LYS A 230 7.39 -3.75 26.61
CA LYS A 230 6.33 -2.72 26.59
C LYS A 230 5.31 -2.91 27.73
N ASN A 231 5.05 -4.17 28.10
CA ASN A 231 4.17 -4.52 29.23
C ASN A 231 4.83 -4.44 30.62
N GLY A 232 6.08 -3.97 30.71
CA GLY A 232 6.80 -3.77 31.98
C GLY A 232 7.57 -4.98 32.50
N ASN A 233 7.54 -6.12 31.81
CA ASN A 233 8.37 -7.27 32.20
C ASN A 233 9.84 -7.03 31.91
N ALA A 234 10.72 -7.41 32.84
CA ALA A 234 12.16 -7.24 32.69
C ALA A 234 12.76 -8.24 31.69
N TYR A 235 13.88 -7.85 31.07
CA TYR A 235 14.63 -8.69 30.13
C TYR A 235 15.03 -10.05 30.72
N THR A 236 15.21 -10.15 32.04
CA THR A 236 15.58 -11.41 32.71
C THR A 236 14.56 -12.51 32.54
N ALA A 237 13.29 -12.17 32.31
CA ALA A 237 12.27 -13.15 31.99
C ALA A 237 12.40 -13.68 30.56
N TRP A 238 12.93 -12.87 29.63
CA TRP A 238 12.72 -13.03 28.18
C TRP A 238 14.01 -13.18 27.36
N GLY A 239 15.16 -12.86 27.94
CA GLY A 239 16.49 -12.93 27.30
C GLY A 239 16.86 -11.69 26.48
N ASP A 240 18.17 -11.55 26.21
CA ASP A 240 18.78 -10.43 25.49
C ASP A 240 19.57 -10.89 24.25
N ASN A 241 19.20 -12.04 23.66
CA ASN A 241 19.89 -12.61 22.49
C ASN A 241 19.50 -11.86 21.20
N VAL A 242 19.73 -10.56 21.19
CA VAL A 242 19.45 -9.65 20.07
C VAL A 242 20.77 -9.29 19.40
N PHE A 243 20.80 -9.34 18.08
CA PHE A 243 22.00 -9.09 17.27
C PHE A 243 21.65 -8.16 16.12
N VAL A 244 22.48 -7.14 15.91
CA VAL A 244 22.38 -6.25 14.76
C VAL A 244 23.69 -6.33 13.99
N LYS A 245 23.58 -6.57 12.69
CA LYS A 245 24.73 -6.61 11.79
C LYS A 245 25.31 -5.20 11.66
N ASN A 246 26.58 -5.02 12.00
CA ASN A 246 27.27 -3.74 11.82
C ASN A 246 27.55 -3.45 10.34
N ALA A 247 28.05 -2.26 10.03
CA ALA A 247 28.34 -1.85 8.65
C ALA A 247 29.43 -2.72 7.98
N SER A 248 30.33 -3.33 8.76
CA SER A 248 31.32 -4.31 8.30
C SER A 248 30.76 -5.71 8.05
N GLY A 249 29.47 -5.94 8.28
CA GLY A 249 28.81 -7.22 8.00
C GLY A 249 28.91 -8.27 9.11
N VAL A 250 29.29 -7.89 10.33
CA VAL A 250 29.40 -8.79 11.49
C VAL A 250 28.20 -8.60 12.41
N PHE A 251 27.59 -9.69 12.88
CA PHE A 251 26.54 -9.64 13.89
C PHE A 251 27.10 -9.26 15.26
N THR A 252 26.76 -8.07 15.75
CA THR A 252 27.13 -7.58 17.07
C THR A 252 25.96 -7.76 18.03
N LYS A 253 26.20 -8.28 19.23
CA LYS A 253 25.15 -8.44 20.25
C LYS A 253 24.71 -7.07 20.79
N LEU A 254 23.41 -6.85 20.86
CA LEU A 254 22.77 -5.75 21.58
C LEU A 254 22.25 -6.28 22.92
N ALA A 255 23.08 -6.15 23.95
CA ALA A 255 22.76 -6.65 25.29
C ALA A 255 21.72 -5.76 26.00
N TYR A 256 21.12 -6.29 27.07
CA TYR A 256 20.06 -5.62 27.82
C TYR A 256 20.43 -4.22 28.33
N ASN A 257 21.71 -3.96 28.65
CA ASN A 257 22.21 -2.68 29.17
C ASN A 257 22.69 -1.73 28.06
N MET A 258 22.44 -2.05 26.79
CA MET A 258 22.97 -1.29 25.67
C MET A 258 21.96 -0.35 25.02
N GLY A 259 20.70 -0.36 25.45
CA GLY A 259 19.63 0.51 24.95
C GLY A 259 19.91 2.01 25.12
N SER A 260 19.16 2.81 24.35
CA SER A 260 19.25 4.29 24.45
C SER A 260 18.61 4.81 25.73
N VAL A 261 17.66 4.05 26.27
CA VAL A 261 17.04 4.25 27.56
C VAL A 261 16.97 2.92 28.31
N LEU A 262 17.03 2.97 29.63
CA LEU A 262 17.04 1.82 30.53
C LEU A 262 16.22 2.14 31.78
N THR A 263 15.65 1.13 32.42
CA THR A 263 14.99 1.24 33.74
C THR A 263 15.98 1.55 34.87
N ASN A 264 17.26 1.19 34.70
CA ASN A 264 18.33 1.41 35.68
C ASN A 264 19.65 1.82 34.99
N PRO A 265 20.41 2.80 35.52
CA PRO A 265 20.12 3.59 36.73
C PRO A 265 19.11 4.71 36.50
N ALA A 266 18.28 4.96 37.51
CA ALA A 266 17.23 5.99 37.50
C ALA A 266 17.82 7.40 37.71
N VAL A 267 18.54 7.90 36.70
CA VAL A 267 19.25 9.19 36.77
C VAL A 267 18.56 10.21 35.87
N GLY A 268 18.21 11.36 36.46
CA GLY A 268 17.57 12.48 35.77
C GLY A 268 16.06 12.31 35.60
N ALA A 269 15.47 13.13 34.72
CA ALA A 269 14.06 13.02 34.40
C ALA A 269 13.78 11.73 33.60
N PRO A 270 12.65 11.04 33.88
CA PRO A 270 12.22 9.90 33.06
C PRO A 270 12.14 10.27 31.57
N ALA A 271 12.68 9.41 30.72
CA ALA A 271 12.56 9.51 29.27
C ALA A 271 11.21 8.97 28.78
N THR A 272 10.67 7.95 29.44
CA THR A 272 9.34 7.39 29.20
C THR A 272 8.58 7.25 30.52
N THR A 273 7.25 7.33 30.46
CA THR A 273 6.33 7.15 31.60
C THR A 273 5.03 6.50 31.12
N SER A 274 4.13 6.16 32.06
CA SER A 274 2.84 5.51 31.80
C SER A 274 2.10 6.10 30.59
N PRO A 275 1.58 5.27 29.66
CA PRO A 275 1.37 3.82 29.77
C PRO A 275 2.62 2.95 29.52
N LEU A 276 3.73 3.54 29.07
CA LEU A 276 5.00 2.82 28.89
C LEU A 276 5.74 2.63 30.22
N PRO A 277 6.64 1.62 30.31
CA PRO A 277 7.52 1.47 31.46
C PRO A 277 8.36 2.72 31.67
N THR A 278 8.62 3.06 32.93
CA THR A 278 9.48 4.20 33.27
C THR A 278 10.94 3.87 32.95
N THR A 279 11.55 4.65 32.04
CA THR A 279 12.98 4.49 31.67
C THR A 279 13.72 5.83 31.72
N TYR A 280 15.04 5.77 31.71
CA TYR A 280 15.96 6.91 31.84
C TYR A 280 17.04 6.83 30.76
N LYS A 281 17.55 7.99 30.30
CA LYS A 281 18.55 8.04 29.22
C LYS A 281 19.84 7.34 29.62
N SER A 282 20.32 6.46 28.76
CA SER A 282 21.59 5.76 28.95
C SER A 282 22.77 6.66 28.61
N ALA A 283 23.66 6.90 29.58
CA ALA A 283 24.89 7.67 29.37
C ALA A 283 25.85 6.99 28.37
N ASN A 284 25.79 5.66 28.27
CA ASN A 284 26.68 4.86 27.42
C ASN A 284 26.18 4.70 25.97
N TRP A 285 24.98 5.21 25.66
CA TRP A 285 24.33 5.00 24.36
C TRP A 285 25.23 5.37 23.17
N LYS A 286 25.95 6.50 23.25
CA LYS A 286 26.83 6.96 22.16
C LYS A 286 27.95 5.95 21.87
N SER A 287 28.54 5.37 22.90
CA SER A 287 29.58 4.34 22.77
C SER A 287 28.98 3.03 22.24
N ASN A 288 27.82 2.63 22.74
CA ASN A 288 27.13 1.41 22.31
C ASN A 288 26.74 1.50 20.83
N MET A 289 26.17 2.63 20.41
CA MET A 289 25.76 2.90 19.02
C MET A 289 26.93 2.76 18.04
N ASN A 290 28.13 3.20 18.42
CA ASN A 290 29.32 3.12 17.57
C ASN A 290 29.75 1.67 17.25
N LEU A 291 29.45 0.70 18.13
CA LEU A 291 29.73 -0.73 17.89
C LEU A 291 28.94 -1.28 16.69
N PHE A 292 27.81 -0.65 16.36
CA PHE A 292 26.95 -1.01 15.24
C PHE A 292 27.24 -0.18 13.98
N GLN A 293 28.20 0.76 14.04
CA GLN A 293 28.69 1.53 12.89
C GLN A 293 27.55 2.21 12.07
N GLY A 294 26.53 2.72 12.77
CA GLY A 294 25.39 3.40 12.15
C GLY A 294 24.23 2.49 11.72
N ASN A 295 24.30 1.18 11.96
CA ASN A 295 23.19 0.25 11.73
C ASN A 295 22.22 0.10 12.90
N LEU A 296 22.53 0.69 14.06
CA LEU A 296 21.60 0.83 15.17
C LEU A 296 21.50 2.32 15.53
N LEU A 297 20.29 2.89 15.52
CA LEU A 297 20.07 4.31 15.80
C LEU A 297 18.82 4.51 16.67
N ALA A 298 18.86 5.51 17.54
CA ALA A 298 17.73 5.98 18.33
C ALA A 298 17.71 7.52 18.28
N ASN A 299 16.60 8.15 18.63
CA ASN A 299 16.40 9.60 18.51
C ASN A 299 16.61 10.07 17.05
N THR A 300 16.21 9.25 16.08
CA THR A 300 16.21 9.64 14.67
C THR A 300 14.99 10.51 14.37
N LYS A 301 14.96 11.22 13.25
CA LYS A 301 13.74 11.93 12.86
C LYS A 301 12.66 10.91 12.45
N PRO A 302 11.39 11.13 12.83
CA PRO A 302 10.28 10.36 12.29
C PRO A 302 10.30 10.39 10.76
N LEU A 303 10.07 9.24 10.16
CA LEU A 303 9.99 9.09 8.72
C LEU A 303 8.53 9.23 8.29
N GLN A 304 8.28 10.17 7.39
CA GLN A 304 6.99 10.30 6.72
C GLN A 304 7.00 9.45 5.46
N LEU A 305 6.07 8.50 5.35
CA LEU A 305 5.90 7.73 4.11
C LEU A 305 5.12 8.58 3.08
N PRO A 306 5.39 8.42 1.77
CA PRO A 306 4.71 9.16 0.69
C PRO A 306 3.27 8.66 0.44
N LEU A 307 2.57 8.30 1.52
CA LEU A 307 1.22 7.76 1.52
C LEU A 307 0.20 8.84 1.94
N LYS A 308 0.62 9.93 2.60
CA LYS A 308 -0.31 10.92 3.19
C LYS A 308 -0.37 12.28 2.47
N ILE A 309 0.36 12.44 1.36
CA ILE A 309 0.74 13.74 0.76
C ILE A 309 -0.47 14.66 0.53
N ASN A 310 -1.48 14.19 -0.20
CA ASN A 310 -2.62 15.05 -0.52
C ASN A 310 -3.49 15.35 0.70
N SER A 311 -3.64 14.41 1.64
CA SER A 311 -4.43 14.62 2.85
C SER A 311 -3.78 15.60 3.85
N ASP A 312 -2.44 15.66 3.87
CA ASP A 312 -1.69 16.65 4.64
C ASP A 312 -1.83 18.04 4.03
N ILE A 313 -1.74 18.14 2.70
CA ILE A 313 -1.91 19.40 1.95
C ILE A 313 -3.35 19.92 2.05
N SER A 314 -4.34 19.03 2.02
CA SER A 314 -5.76 19.37 2.10
C SER A 314 -6.31 19.44 3.53
N LEU A 315 -5.44 19.31 4.55
CA LEU A 315 -5.80 19.31 5.98
C LEU A 315 -6.86 18.26 6.36
N GLN A 316 -7.02 17.21 5.57
CA GLN A 316 -7.94 16.10 5.85
C GLN A 316 -7.41 15.17 6.95
N ASN A 317 -6.09 15.20 7.22
CA ASN A 317 -5.43 14.49 8.31
C ASN A 317 -5.76 12.97 8.36
N LEU A 318 -5.74 12.30 7.21
CA LEU A 318 -5.99 10.85 7.14
C LEU A 318 -4.88 10.09 7.87
N ASP A 319 -5.22 9.16 8.75
CA ASP A 319 -4.22 8.27 9.35
C ASP A 319 -3.48 7.48 8.25
N LEU A 320 -2.19 7.16 8.43
CA LEU A 320 -1.46 6.28 7.52
C LEU A 320 -2.16 4.92 7.38
N VAL A 321 -2.78 4.44 8.46
CA VAL A 321 -3.63 3.25 8.44
C VAL A 321 -4.84 3.44 7.52
N GLU A 322 -5.42 4.65 7.46
CA GLU A 322 -6.49 4.97 6.53
C GLU A 322 -6.01 4.95 5.09
N VAL A 323 -4.81 5.44 4.77
CA VAL A 323 -4.29 5.40 3.38
C VAL A 323 -4.12 3.95 2.90
N ILE A 324 -3.67 3.06 3.77
CA ILE A 324 -3.51 1.64 3.42
C ILE A 324 -4.87 0.97 3.25
N LYS A 325 -5.97 1.52 3.77
CA LYS A 325 -7.29 0.94 3.54
C LYS A 325 -7.73 1.11 2.09
N ARG A 326 -8.72 0.30 1.73
CA ARG A 326 -9.49 0.49 0.50
C ARG A 326 -10.37 1.74 0.64
N GLY A 327 -10.61 2.42 -0.48
CA GLY A 327 -11.57 3.53 -0.47
C GLY A 327 -13.00 3.05 -0.22
N LYS A 328 -13.77 3.87 0.50
CA LYS A 328 -15.19 3.64 0.73
C LYS A 328 -15.93 3.85 -0.59
N LYS A 329 -16.66 2.85 -1.07
CA LYS A 329 -17.51 2.92 -2.26
C LYS A 329 -18.90 2.40 -1.93
N ILE A 330 -19.93 2.90 -2.62
CA ILE A 330 -21.27 2.30 -2.48
C ILE A 330 -21.21 0.81 -2.86
N GLY A 331 -21.84 -0.03 -2.05
CA GLY A 331 -21.72 -1.49 -2.14
C GLY A 331 -20.78 -2.09 -1.09
N ASP A 332 -20.25 -1.25 -0.20
CA ASP A 332 -19.37 -1.64 0.90
C ASP A 332 -20.03 -1.41 2.26
N ILE A 333 -19.43 -2.02 3.30
CA ILE A 333 -19.68 -1.65 4.68
C ILE A 333 -18.41 -1.10 5.33
N TRP A 334 -18.58 -0.21 6.30
CA TRP A 334 -17.49 0.41 7.03
C TRP A 334 -17.82 0.52 8.51
N ASN A 335 -16.80 0.57 9.36
CA ASN A 335 -16.98 0.86 10.78
C ASN A 335 -17.19 2.37 10.95
N ASN A 336 -18.39 2.76 11.37
CA ASN A 336 -18.77 4.17 11.50
C ASN A 336 -18.19 4.86 12.76
N GLY A 337 -17.42 4.14 13.57
CA GLY A 337 -16.73 4.68 14.74
C GLY A 337 -17.61 4.84 15.98
N THR A 338 -18.90 4.48 15.92
CA THR A 338 -19.82 4.56 17.07
C THR A 338 -19.88 3.25 17.88
N GLY A 339 -19.15 2.22 17.45
CA GLY A 339 -19.08 0.91 18.11
C GLY A 339 -17.91 0.81 19.09
N THR A 340 -17.81 -0.34 19.76
CA THR A 340 -16.65 -0.67 20.60
C THR A 340 -15.66 -1.53 19.82
N VAL A 341 -14.45 -1.72 20.36
CA VAL A 341 -13.45 -2.62 19.76
C VAL A 341 -13.99 -4.05 19.65
N ALA A 342 -14.73 -4.53 20.67
CA ALA A 342 -15.32 -5.87 20.68
C ALA A 342 -16.62 -6.00 19.87
N SER A 343 -17.23 -4.88 19.47
CA SER A 343 -18.48 -4.83 18.71
C SER A 343 -18.47 -3.59 17.83
N PRO A 344 -17.71 -3.61 16.72
CA PRO A 344 -17.63 -2.48 15.81
C PRO A 344 -18.99 -2.23 15.18
N SER A 345 -19.35 -0.96 15.04
CA SER A 345 -20.62 -0.54 14.46
C SER A 345 -20.45 -0.45 12.94
N LEU A 346 -20.86 -1.50 12.25
CA LEU A 346 -20.74 -1.62 10.80
C LEU A 346 -21.98 -1.03 10.12
N ALA A 347 -21.77 -0.11 9.18
CA ALA A 347 -22.82 0.55 8.42
C ALA A 347 -22.53 0.49 6.92
N ALA A 348 -23.57 0.56 6.09
CA ALA A 348 -23.42 0.67 4.65
C ALA A 348 -22.74 1.99 4.26
N VAL A 349 -21.93 1.93 3.22
CA VAL A 349 -21.45 3.13 2.53
C VAL A 349 -22.60 3.68 1.67
N THR A 350 -22.82 4.98 1.80
CA THR A 350 -23.84 5.78 1.13
C THR A 350 -23.16 6.90 0.35
N ALA A 351 -23.87 7.56 -0.57
CA ALA A 351 -23.32 8.70 -1.30
C ALA A 351 -22.81 9.84 -0.40
N ALA A 352 -23.28 9.93 0.85
CA ALA A 352 -22.85 10.95 1.81
C ALA A 352 -21.52 10.64 2.51
N ASN A 353 -21.09 9.37 2.52
CA ASN A 353 -19.89 8.93 3.24
C ASN A 353 -18.93 8.08 2.37
N GLU A 354 -19.26 7.93 1.09
CA GLU A 354 -18.34 7.47 0.06
C GLU A 354 -17.12 8.40 0.00
N ASP A 355 -15.93 7.82 -0.16
CA ASP A 355 -14.72 8.60 -0.27
C ASP A 355 -14.79 9.44 -1.56
N ASP A 356 -14.46 10.73 -1.45
CA ASP A 356 -14.37 11.59 -2.63
C ASP A 356 -13.26 11.10 -3.58
N LYS A 357 -13.26 11.58 -4.84
CA LYS A 357 -12.33 11.11 -5.87
C LYS A 357 -10.86 11.29 -5.50
N VAL A 358 -10.52 12.33 -4.73
CA VAL A 358 -9.15 12.59 -4.26
C VAL A 358 -8.79 11.57 -3.19
N THR A 359 -9.62 11.43 -2.16
CA THR A 359 -9.40 10.45 -1.10
C THR A 359 -9.30 9.03 -1.67
N ALA A 360 -10.20 8.66 -2.58
CA ALA A 360 -10.18 7.36 -3.25
C ALA A 360 -8.89 7.12 -4.06
N ALA A 361 -8.22 8.16 -4.55
CA ALA A 361 -6.97 8.03 -5.30
C ALA A 361 -5.73 7.83 -4.43
N GLU A 362 -5.77 8.31 -3.18
CA GLU A 362 -4.72 8.10 -2.18
C GLU A 362 -4.77 6.68 -1.59
N ARG A 363 -5.95 6.05 -1.54
CA ARG A 363 -6.14 4.72 -0.97
C ARG A 363 -5.32 3.66 -1.73
N TYR A 364 -4.38 3.03 -1.04
CA TYR A 364 -3.42 2.10 -1.64
C TYR A 364 -4.12 0.90 -2.31
N TYR A 365 -5.17 0.37 -1.68
CA TYR A 365 -5.94 -0.77 -2.24
C TYR A 365 -6.82 -0.40 -3.44
N ASN A 366 -6.86 0.87 -3.85
CA ASN A 366 -7.49 1.31 -5.09
C ASN A 366 -6.48 1.39 -6.25
N LYS A 367 -5.17 1.19 -6.02
CA LYS A 367 -4.20 1.17 -7.11
C LYS A 367 -4.47 0.02 -8.10
N THR A 368 -4.19 0.28 -9.37
CA THR A 368 -4.39 -0.66 -10.47
C THR A 368 -3.63 -1.97 -10.23
N GLY A 369 -4.31 -3.12 -10.31
CA GLY A 369 -3.71 -4.43 -10.07
C GLY A 369 -4.72 -5.54 -9.77
N ILE A 370 -4.26 -6.62 -9.15
CA ILE A 370 -5.11 -7.68 -8.59
C ILE A 370 -5.24 -7.43 -7.08
N ARG A 371 -6.49 -7.40 -6.61
CA ARG A 371 -6.82 -7.27 -5.19
C ARG A 371 -7.39 -8.59 -4.67
N VAL A 372 -6.81 -9.09 -3.59
CA VAL A 372 -7.31 -10.26 -2.85
C VAL A 372 -7.86 -9.77 -1.52
N SER A 373 -9.11 -10.09 -1.23
CA SER A 373 -9.80 -9.73 0.01
C SER A 373 -10.34 -10.97 0.69
N LEU A 374 -10.21 -11.00 2.02
CA LEU A 374 -10.75 -12.06 2.87
C LEU A 374 -11.70 -11.45 3.87
N ALA A 375 -12.79 -12.15 4.19
CA ALA A 375 -13.77 -11.69 5.13
C ALA A 375 -14.45 -12.85 5.86
N ASP A 376 -14.92 -12.55 7.07
CA ASP A 376 -15.71 -13.45 7.92
C ASP A 376 -17.22 -13.43 7.57
N SER A 377 -17.62 -12.66 6.55
CA SER A 377 -18.97 -12.65 5.98
C SER A 377 -19.00 -12.06 4.58
N LYS A 378 -19.96 -12.48 3.75
CA LYS A 378 -20.08 -12.00 2.35
C LYS A 378 -20.17 -10.47 2.25
N VAL A 379 -20.95 -9.85 3.14
CA VAL A 379 -21.22 -8.41 3.12
C VAL A 379 -19.97 -7.55 3.38
N LYS A 380 -18.94 -8.12 4.03
CA LYS A 380 -17.67 -7.44 4.31
C LYS A 380 -16.72 -7.46 3.11
N LEU A 381 -16.99 -8.26 2.07
CA LEU A 381 -16.20 -8.24 0.85
C LEU A 381 -16.48 -6.97 0.03
N PRO A 382 -15.49 -6.45 -0.73
CA PRO A 382 -15.65 -5.26 -1.55
C PRO A 382 -16.81 -5.37 -2.54
N GLY A 383 -17.72 -4.40 -2.58
CA GLY A 383 -18.86 -4.39 -3.50
C GLY A 383 -19.89 -5.50 -3.28
N CYS A 384 -19.83 -6.21 -2.15
CA CYS A 384 -20.73 -7.33 -1.84
C CYS A 384 -21.83 -6.98 -0.83
N ALA A 385 -22.02 -5.69 -0.52
CA ALA A 385 -23.10 -5.17 0.30
C ALA A 385 -24.17 -4.44 -0.54
N THR A 386 -25.41 -4.46 -0.07
CA THR A 386 -26.48 -3.60 -0.57
C THR A 386 -26.41 -2.22 0.10
N THR A 387 -27.21 -1.26 -0.36
CA THR A 387 -27.36 0.05 0.29
C THR A 387 -27.91 -0.03 1.72
N LEU A 388 -28.49 -1.17 2.10
CA LEU A 388 -28.98 -1.45 3.45
C LEU A 388 -27.94 -2.18 4.33
N GLY A 389 -26.74 -2.46 3.80
CA GLY A 389 -25.68 -3.14 4.55
C GLY A 389 -25.94 -4.63 4.71
N THR A 390 -26.72 -5.24 3.82
CA THR A 390 -26.92 -6.70 3.74
C THR A 390 -26.13 -7.29 2.58
N ALA A 391 -25.88 -8.60 2.58
CA ALA A 391 -25.13 -9.24 1.48
C ALA A 391 -25.93 -9.21 0.15
N VAL A 392 -25.24 -8.97 -0.96
CA VAL A 392 -25.84 -9.05 -2.30
C VAL A 392 -26.25 -10.48 -2.65
N THR A 393 -27.33 -10.63 -3.42
CA THR A 393 -27.80 -11.94 -3.92
C THR A 393 -27.01 -12.41 -5.14
N THR A 394 -26.34 -11.51 -5.85
CA THR A 394 -25.48 -11.82 -6.99
C THR A 394 -24.19 -12.51 -6.55
N PRO A 395 -23.52 -13.27 -7.44
CA PRO A 395 -22.17 -13.77 -7.18
C PRO A 395 -21.23 -12.62 -6.83
N CYS A 396 -20.50 -12.76 -5.71
CA CYS A 396 -19.57 -11.75 -5.22
C CYS A 396 -18.61 -12.42 -4.23
N GLY A 397 -17.41 -12.76 -4.69
CA GLY A 397 -16.49 -13.64 -3.99
C GLY A 397 -17.00 -15.09 -3.86
N ILE A 398 -16.22 -15.90 -3.14
CA ILE A 398 -16.44 -17.32 -2.89
C ILE A 398 -16.26 -17.63 -1.41
N ARG A 399 -17.19 -18.39 -0.85
CA ARG A 399 -17.11 -18.96 0.48
C ARG A 399 -16.36 -20.29 0.45
N LEU A 400 -15.19 -20.33 1.09
CA LEU A 400 -14.29 -21.48 1.14
C LEU A 400 -14.87 -22.64 1.99
N ASP A 401 -15.52 -22.33 3.11
CA ASP A 401 -16.21 -23.28 4.01
C ASP A 401 -17.69 -23.49 3.64
N GLY A 402 -18.09 -23.00 2.46
CA GLY A 402 -19.46 -23.01 1.94
C GLY A 402 -19.88 -24.34 1.33
N ASP A 403 -20.94 -24.32 0.54
CA ASP A 403 -21.32 -25.44 -0.33
C ASP A 403 -20.35 -25.61 -1.50
N ALA A 404 -20.55 -26.61 -2.34
CA ALA A 404 -19.69 -26.87 -3.50
C ALA A 404 -19.57 -25.69 -4.47
N THR A 405 -20.60 -24.82 -4.55
CA THR A 405 -20.55 -23.60 -5.38
C THR A 405 -19.81 -22.45 -4.71
N GLY A 406 -19.74 -22.46 -3.38
CA GLY A 406 -19.19 -21.37 -2.56
C GLY A 406 -19.99 -20.07 -2.63
N LEU A 407 -21.23 -20.09 -3.14
CA LEU A 407 -22.04 -18.87 -3.33
C LEU A 407 -23.06 -18.66 -2.20
N VAL A 408 -23.27 -19.65 -1.33
CA VAL A 408 -24.30 -19.63 -0.30
C VAL A 408 -23.79 -19.04 1.01
N SER A 409 -24.49 -18.00 1.49
CA SER A 409 -24.34 -17.47 2.85
C SER A 409 -25.25 -18.20 3.85
N GLY A 410 -24.88 -18.20 5.13
CA GLY A 410 -25.65 -18.79 6.22
C GLY A 410 -25.30 -20.25 6.53
N ALA A 411 -26.25 -21.01 7.06
CA ALA A 411 -26.03 -22.40 7.42
C ALA A 411 -25.90 -23.28 6.17
N ILE A 412 -24.87 -24.13 6.13
CA ILE A 412 -24.69 -25.14 5.07
C ILE A 412 -25.14 -26.50 5.61
N ALA A 413 -26.03 -27.15 4.87
CA ALA A 413 -26.45 -28.53 5.12
C ALA A 413 -25.61 -29.49 4.24
N GLY A 414 -25.04 -30.54 4.84
CA GLY A 414 -24.27 -31.55 4.10
C GLY A 414 -22.79 -31.21 3.92
N ASN A 415 -22.25 -31.56 2.75
CA ASN A 415 -20.85 -31.40 2.40
C ASN A 415 -20.42 -29.93 2.36
N ARG A 416 -19.21 -29.63 2.86
CA ARG A 416 -18.66 -28.26 2.91
C ARG A 416 -17.31 -28.19 2.23
N GLY A 417 -17.14 -27.18 1.41
CA GLY A 417 -15.92 -26.96 0.65
C GLY A 417 -16.24 -26.51 -0.76
N TYR A 418 -15.72 -25.35 -1.14
CA TYR A 418 -15.80 -24.88 -2.51
C TYR A 418 -15.09 -25.87 -3.45
N VAL A 419 -15.75 -26.21 -4.56
CA VAL A 419 -15.17 -27.01 -5.65
C VAL A 419 -14.75 -26.06 -6.77
N PRO A 420 -13.44 -25.90 -7.03
CA PRO A 420 -12.96 -25.12 -8.17
C PRO A 420 -13.66 -25.47 -9.47
N ARG A 421 -14.08 -24.44 -10.20
CA ARG A 421 -14.74 -24.61 -11.50
C ARG A 421 -13.79 -25.31 -12.47
N ALA A 422 -14.31 -26.24 -13.24
CA ALA A 422 -13.51 -26.92 -14.25
C ALA A 422 -13.03 -25.92 -15.32
N MET A 423 -11.75 -25.98 -15.63
CA MET A 423 -11.13 -25.29 -16.76
C MET A 423 -11.57 -25.91 -18.09
N THR A 424 -11.54 -25.12 -19.15
CA THR A 424 -11.83 -25.60 -20.50
C THR A 424 -10.65 -26.42 -21.05
N GLY A 425 -10.95 -27.39 -21.91
CA GLY A 425 -9.96 -28.28 -22.54
C GLY A 425 -10.33 -29.76 -22.41
N THR A 426 -9.52 -30.61 -23.05
CA THR A 426 -9.69 -32.07 -23.04
C THR A 426 -8.38 -32.75 -22.66
N PRO A 427 -8.32 -33.52 -21.56
CA PRO A 427 -9.36 -33.64 -20.52
C PRO A 427 -9.57 -32.31 -19.77
N ALA A 428 -10.78 -32.11 -19.24
CA ALA A 428 -11.08 -30.93 -18.43
C ALA A 428 -10.24 -30.98 -17.15
N TYR A 429 -9.50 -29.90 -16.88
CA TYR A 429 -8.75 -29.76 -15.64
C TYR A 429 -9.68 -29.29 -14.53
N GLN A 430 -9.70 -30.00 -13.41
CA GLN A 430 -10.41 -29.59 -12.20
C GLN A 430 -9.51 -29.81 -11.00
N ALA A 431 -9.23 -28.74 -10.27
CA ALA A 431 -8.41 -28.78 -9.08
C ALA A 431 -9.11 -29.47 -7.91
N THR A 432 -8.32 -29.85 -6.91
CA THR A 432 -8.85 -30.43 -5.67
C THR A 432 -9.73 -29.42 -4.92
N ALA A 433 -10.87 -29.89 -4.42
CA ALA A 433 -11.81 -29.08 -3.66
C ALA A 433 -11.23 -28.61 -2.31
N VAL A 434 -11.71 -27.48 -1.82
CA VAL A 434 -11.32 -26.93 -0.51
C VAL A 434 -11.85 -27.84 0.58
N ASN A 435 -11.02 -28.16 1.58
CA ASN A 435 -11.48 -28.89 2.78
C ASN A 435 -12.27 -27.97 3.72
N GLY A 436 -13.50 -27.62 3.33
CA GLY A 436 -14.33 -26.64 4.03
C GLY A 436 -14.62 -26.97 5.50
N ASN A 437 -14.64 -28.24 5.87
CA ASN A 437 -14.80 -28.66 7.28
C ASN A 437 -13.65 -28.21 8.19
N ARG A 438 -12.43 -28.08 7.65
CA ARG A 438 -11.26 -27.60 8.40
C ARG A 438 -11.20 -26.08 8.47
N PHE A 439 -11.83 -25.39 7.51
CA PHE A 439 -12.00 -23.93 7.53
C PHE A 439 -13.17 -23.51 8.43
N ALA A 440 -14.17 -24.38 8.62
CA ALA A 440 -15.34 -24.10 9.46
C ALA A 440 -14.98 -24.09 10.95
N THR A 441 -15.32 -23.00 11.65
CA THR A 441 -15.08 -22.84 13.10
C THR A 441 -16.18 -23.45 13.98
N GLY A 442 -17.16 -24.13 13.39
CA GLY A 442 -18.12 -25.00 14.09
C GLY A 442 -19.22 -24.30 14.91
N ASN A 443 -19.20 -22.98 15.05
CA ASN A 443 -20.24 -22.27 15.78
C ASN A 443 -21.52 -22.12 14.94
N ALA A 444 -22.68 -22.45 15.51
CA ALA A 444 -23.97 -22.09 14.96
C ALA A 444 -24.09 -20.54 15.00
N GLY A 445 -23.88 -19.90 13.85
CA GLY A 445 -23.68 -18.44 13.75
C GLY A 445 -22.21 -17.99 13.74
N GLY A 446 -21.26 -18.91 13.59
CA GLY A 446 -19.82 -18.62 13.43
C GLY A 446 -19.49 -17.94 12.10
N GLY A 447 -18.35 -17.23 12.08
CA GLY A 447 -17.84 -16.51 10.91
C GLY A 447 -17.70 -17.40 9.68
N GLU A 448 -18.11 -16.88 8.53
CA GLU A 448 -18.02 -17.52 7.21
C GLU A 448 -16.65 -17.22 6.59
N ASN A 449 -15.99 -18.14 5.88
CA ASN A 449 -14.69 -17.85 5.28
C ASN A 449 -14.85 -17.44 3.82
N TRP A 450 -14.86 -16.14 3.53
CA TRP A 450 -14.99 -15.61 2.18
C TRP A 450 -13.66 -15.11 1.62
N ILE A 451 -13.47 -15.36 0.33
CA ILE A 451 -12.40 -14.79 -0.49
C ILE A 451 -13.00 -14.07 -1.70
N LYS A 452 -12.45 -12.92 -2.05
CA LYS A 452 -12.72 -12.25 -3.32
C LYS A 452 -11.40 -11.86 -3.98
N ILE A 453 -11.26 -12.20 -5.25
CA ILE A 453 -10.14 -11.81 -6.10
C ILE A 453 -10.71 -10.97 -7.23
N GLU A 454 -10.24 -9.74 -7.36
CA GLU A 454 -10.75 -8.80 -8.37
C GLU A 454 -9.62 -8.05 -9.05
N THR A 455 -9.83 -7.68 -10.31
CA THR A 455 -8.99 -6.67 -10.98
C THR A 455 -9.45 -5.29 -10.54
N VAL A 456 -8.51 -4.37 -10.36
CA VAL A 456 -8.78 -2.96 -10.09
C VAL A 456 -8.09 -2.16 -11.20
N VAL A 457 -8.83 -1.27 -11.88
CA VAL A 457 -8.34 -0.42 -12.96
C VAL A 457 -8.74 1.01 -12.70
N PHE A 458 -7.78 1.93 -12.76
CA PHE A 458 -8.09 3.35 -12.82
C PHE A 458 -8.61 3.75 -14.21
N ASN A 459 -9.81 4.32 -14.25
CA ASN A 459 -10.42 4.85 -15.45
C ASN A 459 -10.23 6.38 -15.51
N PRO A 460 -9.35 6.89 -16.40
CA PRO A 460 -9.03 8.31 -16.46
C PRO A 460 -10.17 9.18 -17.01
N ALA A 461 -11.13 8.59 -17.75
CA ALA A 461 -12.26 9.34 -18.31
C ALA A 461 -13.30 9.69 -17.24
N THR A 462 -13.57 8.76 -16.32
CA THR A 462 -14.54 8.96 -15.23
C THR A 462 -13.87 9.39 -13.92
N ILE A 463 -12.54 9.23 -13.82
CA ILE A 463 -11.75 9.40 -12.60
C ILE A 463 -12.31 8.50 -11.50
N THR A 464 -12.50 7.22 -11.84
CA THR A 464 -13.01 6.19 -10.92
C THR A 464 -12.21 4.90 -11.05
N TYR A 465 -12.44 3.98 -10.12
CA TYR A 465 -11.84 2.66 -10.11
C TYR A 465 -12.88 1.62 -10.52
N ASP A 466 -12.65 1.02 -11.68
CA ASP A 466 -13.43 -0.08 -12.22
C ASP A 466 -12.89 -1.38 -11.65
N THR A 467 -13.79 -2.24 -11.16
CA THR A 467 -13.40 -3.54 -10.62
C THR A 467 -14.18 -4.67 -11.27
N MET A 468 -13.52 -5.82 -11.44
CA MET A 468 -14.14 -7.04 -11.97
C MET A 468 -13.80 -8.23 -11.09
N ASP A 469 -14.81 -8.99 -10.69
CA ASP A 469 -14.64 -10.20 -9.90
C ASP A 469 -14.11 -11.35 -10.79
N ILE A 470 -12.89 -11.79 -10.49
CA ILE A 470 -12.19 -12.89 -11.17
C ILE A 470 -11.95 -14.07 -10.21
N THR A 471 -12.70 -14.13 -9.10
CA THR A 471 -12.46 -15.10 -8.02
C THR A 471 -12.55 -16.54 -8.53
N GLN A 472 -13.63 -16.88 -9.24
CA GLN A 472 -13.80 -18.24 -9.76
C GLN A 472 -12.77 -18.59 -10.83
N ASP A 473 -12.39 -17.62 -11.66
CA ASP A 473 -11.37 -17.78 -12.71
C ASP A 473 -10.01 -18.11 -12.12
N MET A 474 -9.58 -17.37 -11.08
CA MET A 474 -8.30 -17.59 -10.43
C MET A 474 -8.29 -18.88 -9.59
N LEU A 475 -9.35 -19.16 -8.84
CA LEU A 475 -9.41 -20.39 -8.04
C LEU A 475 -9.59 -21.66 -8.90
N ALA A 476 -10.06 -21.54 -10.15
CA ALA A 476 -10.12 -22.66 -11.10
C ALA A 476 -8.73 -23.20 -11.47
N LEU A 477 -7.67 -22.39 -11.36
CA LEU A 477 -6.30 -22.84 -11.54
C LEU A 477 -5.86 -23.78 -10.42
N GLY A 478 -6.38 -23.60 -9.22
CA GLY A 478 -6.08 -24.43 -8.06
C GLY A 478 -6.01 -23.62 -6.78
N VAL A 479 -6.11 -24.34 -5.67
CA VAL A 479 -6.04 -23.81 -4.30
C VAL A 479 -5.13 -24.63 -3.39
N THR A 480 -4.48 -25.65 -3.96
CA THR A 480 -3.67 -26.63 -3.23
C THR A 480 -2.29 -26.66 -3.88
N ASP A 481 -1.24 -26.81 -3.08
CA ASP A 481 0.11 -27.10 -3.58
C ASP A 481 0.23 -28.58 -3.98
N VAL A 482 1.09 -28.87 -4.96
CA VAL A 482 1.35 -30.23 -5.44
C VAL A 482 2.20 -30.97 -4.40
N PRO A 483 1.70 -32.08 -3.82
CA PRO A 483 2.47 -32.84 -2.85
C PRO A 483 3.64 -33.57 -3.51
N ALA A 484 4.56 -34.06 -2.68
CA ALA A 484 5.68 -34.90 -3.09
C ALA A 484 5.22 -36.02 -4.05
N ASN A 485 6.06 -36.31 -5.06
CA ASN A 485 5.84 -37.37 -6.03
C ASN A 485 6.99 -38.38 -5.96
N ASP A 486 7.11 -39.05 -4.82
CA ASP A 486 8.18 -40.02 -4.57
C ASP A 486 7.65 -41.32 -3.95
N THR A 487 8.56 -42.19 -3.52
CA THR A 487 8.22 -43.47 -2.90
C THR A 487 7.70 -43.34 -1.47
N THR A 488 8.06 -42.26 -0.77
CA THR A 488 7.70 -41.98 0.63
C THR A 488 6.25 -41.51 0.74
N PHE A 489 5.88 -40.54 -0.10
CA PHE A 489 4.53 -40.03 -0.23
C PHE A 489 4.26 -39.65 -1.69
N LYS A 490 3.13 -40.12 -2.22
CA LYS A 490 2.59 -39.66 -3.50
C LYS A 490 1.08 -39.79 -3.55
N ILE A 491 0.42 -38.91 -4.29
CA ILE A 491 -0.98 -39.08 -4.65
C ILE A 491 -1.09 -40.19 -5.71
N ALA A 492 -1.94 -41.16 -5.46
CA ALA A 492 -2.13 -42.37 -6.27
C ALA A 492 -3.37 -42.29 -7.18
N ASP A 493 -4.12 -41.18 -7.14
CA ASP A 493 -5.23 -40.94 -8.07
C ASP A 493 -4.75 -41.02 -9.53
N ALA A 494 -5.55 -41.68 -10.38
CA ALA A 494 -5.21 -41.87 -11.77
C ALA A 494 -5.00 -40.51 -12.48
N ASN A 495 -3.88 -40.40 -13.20
CA ASN A 495 -3.50 -39.22 -13.97
C ASN A 495 -3.30 -37.92 -13.14
N TYR A 496 -3.19 -37.97 -11.81
CA TYR A 496 -3.02 -36.77 -10.98
C TYR A 496 -1.82 -35.91 -11.44
N TYR A 497 -0.62 -36.51 -11.46
CA TYR A 497 0.58 -35.81 -11.90
C TYR A 497 0.64 -35.59 -13.41
N THR A 498 0.15 -36.55 -14.21
CA THR A 498 0.16 -36.44 -15.68
C THR A 498 -0.73 -35.31 -16.19
N ASN A 499 -1.89 -35.09 -15.56
CA ASN A 499 -2.78 -33.97 -15.87
C ASN A 499 -2.37 -32.67 -15.15
N GLY A 500 -1.35 -32.76 -14.28
CA GLY A 500 -0.84 -31.65 -13.48
C GLY A 500 -1.89 -31.09 -12.51
N ILE A 501 -2.74 -31.94 -11.92
CA ILE A 501 -3.76 -31.54 -10.92
C ILE A 501 -3.07 -30.80 -9.77
N ASP A 502 -3.66 -29.68 -9.35
CA ASP A 502 -3.15 -28.75 -8.33
C ASP A 502 -1.84 -28.01 -8.74
N GLY A 503 -1.16 -28.40 -9.82
CA GLY A 503 0.09 -27.80 -10.31
C GLY A 503 -0.04 -26.48 -11.05
N ARG A 504 -1.21 -25.84 -11.01
CA ARG A 504 -1.45 -24.52 -11.61
C ARG A 504 -1.88 -23.47 -10.56
N SER A 505 -1.99 -23.86 -9.29
CA SER A 505 -2.44 -22.99 -8.21
C SER A 505 -1.60 -21.71 -8.18
N VAL A 506 -2.26 -20.56 -8.21
CA VAL A 506 -1.62 -19.25 -8.00
C VAL A 506 -1.81 -18.81 -6.55
N PHE A 507 -2.99 -19.09 -5.99
CA PHE A 507 -3.36 -18.77 -4.62
C PHE A 507 -3.54 -20.08 -3.85
N GLU A 508 -2.49 -20.48 -3.15
CA GLU A 508 -2.51 -21.70 -2.34
C GLU A 508 -3.16 -21.39 -0.99
N LEU A 509 -4.17 -22.20 -0.64
CA LEU A 509 -4.97 -22.08 0.58
C LEU A 509 -4.86 -23.34 1.46
N GLN A 510 -4.45 -24.46 0.88
CA GLN A 510 -4.34 -25.75 1.57
C GLN A 510 -3.19 -26.58 1.02
N ARG A 511 -2.74 -27.58 1.78
CA ARG A 511 -1.71 -28.54 1.35
C ARG A 511 -2.00 -29.94 1.86
N PHE A 512 -1.55 -30.96 1.14
CA PHE A 512 -1.63 -32.35 1.60
C PHE A 512 -0.54 -32.72 2.59
N ILE A 513 0.63 -32.06 2.49
CA ILE A 513 1.80 -32.36 3.30
C ILE A 513 2.43 -31.08 3.86
N ILE A 514 2.94 -31.13 5.08
CA ILE A 514 3.96 -30.18 5.59
C ILE A 514 5.29 -30.92 5.61
N THR A 515 6.27 -30.41 4.87
CA THR A 515 7.65 -30.90 4.93
C THR A 515 8.33 -30.47 6.22
N GLY A 516 9.12 -31.36 6.81
CA GLY A 516 9.91 -31.06 8.00
C GLY A 516 9.82 -32.16 9.06
N PRO A 517 10.48 -31.97 10.21
CA PRO A 517 10.47 -32.95 11.29
C PRO A 517 9.06 -33.39 11.67
N ASN A 518 8.93 -34.63 12.16
CA ASN A 518 7.65 -35.19 12.57
C ASN A 518 7.01 -34.31 13.64
N ILE A 519 5.80 -33.81 13.37
CA ILE A 519 4.98 -33.08 14.32
C ILE A 519 4.45 -34.09 15.34
N PRO A 520 4.65 -33.87 16.65
CA PRO A 520 4.21 -34.82 17.68
C PRO A 520 2.73 -35.19 17.51
N ASN A 521 2.42 -36.49 17.61
CA ASN A 521 1.10 -37.03 17.34
C ASN A 521 0.05 -36.41 18.28
N THR A 522 -0.84 -35.59 17.72
CA THR A 522 -2.00 -34.97 18.41
C THR A 522 -3.30 -35.75 18.19
N GLY A 523 -3.25 -36.93 17.57
CA GLY A 523 -4.41 -37.73 17.15
C GLY A 523 -4.99 -37.34 15.79
N TYR A 524 -4.51 -36.25 15.17
CA TYR A 524 -5.05 -35.69 13.92
C TYR A 524 -4.05 -35.56 12.77
N ILE A 525 -2.75 -35.75 13.05
CA ILE A 525 -1.65 -35.58 12.09
C ILE A 525 -0.79 -36.84 12.15
N SER A 526 -0.60 -37.47 11.00
CA SER A 526 0.30 -38.60 10.81
C SER A 526 1.61 -38.09 10.18
N SER A 527 2.69 -38.85 10.34
CA SER A 527 3.99 -38.52 9.73
C SER A 527 4.63 -39.74 9.09
N VAL A 528 5.43 -39.52 8.04
CA VAL A 528 6.19 -40.56 7.33
C VAL A 528 7.56 -40.01 6.92
N GLY A 529 8.55 -40.89 6.84
CA GLY A 529 9.92 -40.52 6.43
C GLY A 529 10.86 -40.22 7.60
N THR A 530 12.08 -39.81 7.26
CA THR A 530 13.13 -39.46 8.23
C THR A 530 13.91 -38.23 7.79
N GLY A 531 14.32 -37.40 8.75
CA GLY A 531 15.18 -36.24 8.51
C GLY A 531 14.54 -35.18 7.61
N ALA A 532 15.22 -34.81 6.53
CA ALA A 532 14.76 -33.78 5.58
C ALA A 532 13.60 -34.24 4.68
N ASN A 533 13.33 -35.55 4.60
CA ASN A 533 12.25 -36.15 3.82
C ASN A 533 11.09 -36.61 4.71
N SER A 534 10.92 -35.98 5.88
CA SER A 534 9.77 -36.20 6.74
C SER A 534 8.59 -35.38 6.22
N TYR A 535 7.45 -36.05 6.06
CA TYR A 535 6.19 -35.47 5.61
C TYR A 535 5.13 -35.66 6.68
N ASN A 536 4.51 -34.56 7.09
CA ASN A 536 3.36 -34.55 7.99
C ASN A 536 2.09 -34.41 7.16
N TYR A 537 1.11 -35.28 7.37
CA TYR A 537 -0.10 -35.36 6.55
C TYR A 537 -1.31 -35.74 7.39
N ILE A 538 -2.51 -35.56 6.83
CA ILE A 538 -3.76 -35.97 7.48
C ILE A 538 -4.37 -37.14 6.71
N MET A 539 -4.61 -38.24 7.43
CA MET A 539 -5.20 -39.45 6.87
C MET A 539 -6.44 -39.86 7.67
N PRO A 540 -7.66 -39.53 7.22
CA PRO A 540 -8.89 -39.92 7.90
C PRO A 540 -9.11 -41.44 7.95
N GLY A 541 -8.50 -42.20 7.03
CA GLY A 541 -8.63 -43.65 6.99
C GLY A 541 -8.03 -44.28 5.76
N THR A 542 -8.43 -45.52 5.50
CA THR A 542 -7.95 -46.34 4.38
C THR A 542 -9.11 -47.07 3.70
N VAL A 543 -8.95 -47.39 2.41
CA VAL A 543 -9.85 -48.30 1.68
C VAL A 543 -9.09 -49.56 1.26
N ALA A 544 -9.81 -50.63 0.89
CA ALA A 544 -9.19 -51.86 0.40
C ALA A 544 -8.45 -51.62 -0.94
N THR A 545 -7.42 -52.42 -1.23
CA THR A 545 -6.71 -52.37 -2.52
C THR A 545 -7.69 -52.56 -3.68
N GLY A 546 -7.56 -51.75 -4.74
CA GLY A 546 -8.47 -51.74 -5.89
C GLY A 546 -9.74 -50.89 -5.70
N LYS A 547 -9.90 -50.25 -4.54
CA LYS A 547 -10.98 -49.28 -4.25
C LYS A 547 -10.47 -47.84 -4.33
N SER A 548 -11.38 -46.87 -4.29
CA SER A 548 -11.03 -45.45 -4.38
C SER A 548 -11.48 -44.66 -3.15
N CYS A 549 -10.63 -43.74 -2.70
CA CYS A 549 -10.94 -42.85 -1.58
C CYS A 549 -12.03 -41.83 -1.89
N THR A 550 -12.30 -41.54 -3.18
CA THR A 550 -13.35 -40.62 -3.62
C THR A 550 -14.71 -41.30 -3.81
N SER A 551 -14.75 -42.63 -3.79
CA SER A 551 -15.96 -43.43 -4.04
C SER A 551 -16.84 -43.50 -2.79
N GLY A 552 -18.06 -42.96 -2.86
CA GLY A 552 -19.04 -43.00 -1.76
C GLY A 552 -19.53 -44.40 -1.36
N VAL A 553 -19.30 -45.41 -2.19
CA VAL A 553 -19.73 -46.80 -1.95
C VAL A 553 -18.65 -47.71 -1.35
N ASP A 554 -17.39 -47.30 -1.41
CA ASP A 554 -16.29 -48.11 -0.86
C ASP A 554 -16.20 -47.92 0.67
N ALA A 555 -15.95 -48.99 1.42
CA ALA A 555 -15.89 -48.89 2.87
C ALA A 555 -14.60 -48.18 3.33
N LEU A 556 -14.74 -47.00 3.96
CA LEU A 556 -13.64 -46.28 4.59
C LEU A 556 -13.38 -46.86 5.98
N THR A 557 -12.18 -47.38 6.21
CA THR A 557 -11.76 -48.00 7.47
C THR A 557 -10.84 -47.07 8.23
N THR A 558 -11.23 -46.71 9.45
CA THR A 558 -10.45 -45.84 10.36
C THR A 558 -9.60 -46.63 11.36
N THR A 559 -9.79 -47.95 11.46
CA THR A 559 -9.09 -48.82 12.41
C THR A 559 -7.75 -49.33 11.87
N GLY A 560 -6.69 -49.23 12.71
CA GLY A 560 -5.36 -49.80 12.43
C GLY A 560 -4.48 -48.98 11.48
N ALA A 561 -4.75 -47.68 11.38
CA ALA A 561 -4.05 -46.74 10.51
C ALA A 561 -2.94 -45.95 11.23
N ASP A 562 -3.11 -45.73 12.54
CA ASP A 562 -2.12 -45.18 13.46
C ASP A 562 -2.21 -46.02 14.74
N ILE A 563 -1.10 -46.21 15.47
CA ILE A 563 -1.02 -47.12 16.62
C ILE A 563 -1.72 -46.52 17.86
N GLY A 564 -3.04 -46.35 17.75
CA GLY A 564 -3.95 -45.84 18.75
C GLY A 564 -5.38 -46.15 18.30
N THR A 565 -6.06 -46.97 19.08
CA THR A 565 -7.38 -47.56 18.82
C THR A 565 -8.45 -46.52 18.49
N ILE A 566 -8.75 -46.29 17.20
CA ILE A 566 -9.94 -45.53 16.79
C ILE A 566 -11.16 -46.47 16.88
N THR A 567 -11.76 -46.52 18.07
CA THR A 567 -13.07 -47.13 18.32
C THR A 567 -14.17 -46.11 18.06
N GLY A 568 -14.93 -46.33 16.97
CA GLY A 568 -16.36 -46.02 16.87
C GLY A 568 -16.82 -44.56 16.93
N SER A 569 -16.81 -43.87 15.79
CA SER A 569 -17.89 -42.97 15.31
C SER A 569 -17.54 -42.49 13.89
N PRO A 570 -18.46 -42.38 12.92
CA PRO A 570 -18.16 -42.06 11.51
C PRO A 570 -17.73 -40.60 11.25
N SER A 571 -17.49 -39.80 12.29
CA SER A 571 -17.15 -38.38 12.17
C SER A 571 -15.71 -38.12 12.64
N TYR A 572 -14.74 -38.30 11.73
CA TYR A 572 -13.32 -37.89 11.93
C TYR A 572 -13.12 -36.37 11.75
N PHE A 573 -14.21 -35.66 11.47
CA PHE A 573 -14.34 -34.21 11.53
C PHE A 573 -14.91 -33.85 12.91
N PRO A 574 -14.62 -32.65 13.46
CA PRO A 574 -15.10 -32.25 14.78
C PRO A 574 -16.57 -32.65 14.97
N ASN A 575 -16.89 -33.24 16.14
CA ASN A 575 -18.25 -33.64 16.48
C ASN A 575 -19.20 -32.49 16.07
N ASN A 576 -20.21 -32.78 15.22
CA ASN A 576 -21.24 -31.88 14.65
C ASN A 576 -21.24 -31.67 13.11
N PHE A 577 -20.33 -32.25 12.32
CA PHE A 577 -20.40 -32.17 10.85
C PHE A 577 -21.09 -33.40 10.23
N SER A 578 -22.22 -33.19 9.54
CA SER A 578 -23.00 -34.20 8.82
C SER A 578 -22.72 -34.14 7.31
N GLY A 579 -21.93 -35.06 6.76
CA GLY A 579 -21.71 -35.17 5.31
C GLY A 579 -20.57 -36.10 4.90
N ASP A 580 -20.70 -36.77 3.75
CA ASP A 580 -19.66 -37.63 3.16
C ASP A 580 -18.61 -36.78 2.43
N GLN A 581 -17.47 -36.53 3.09
CA GLN A 581 -16.41 -35.62 2.63
C GLN A 581 -15.41 -36.25 1.65
N ARG A 582 -15.76 -37.36 1.00
CA ARG A 582 -14.86 -38.04 0.06
C ARG A 582 -14.46 -37.22 -1.16
N PHE A 583 -15.21 -36.19 -1.50
CA PHE A 583 -14.90 -35.30 -2.62
C PHE A 583 -13.62 -34.45 -2.41
N VAL A 584 -13.16 -34.29 -1.16
CA VAL A 584 -11.85 -33.66 -0.85
C VAL A 584 -10.73 -34.69 -0.63
N MET A 585 -11.06 -35.98 -0.61
CA MET A 585 -10.08 -37.06 -0.37
C MET A 585 -9.34 -37.40 -1.66
N ARG A 586 -8.08 -37.81 -1.50
CA ARG A 586 -7.28 -38.40 -2.56
C ARG A 586 -6.73 -39.75 -2.09
N SER A 587 -6.65 -40.72 -3.00
CA SER A 587 -5.89 -41.93 -2.75
C SER A 587 -4.40 -41.59 -2.77
N ALA A 588 -3.64 -42.12 -1.82
CA ALA A 588 -2.20 -41.91 -1.73
C ALA A 588 -1.43 -43.23 -1.60
N THR A 589 -0.14 -43.19 -1.90
CA THR A 589 0.83 -44.20 -1.49
C THR A 589 1.69 -43.59 -0.39
N VAL A 590 1.78 -44.28 0.75
CA VAL A 590 2.57 -43.86 1.91
C VAL A 590 3.45 -45.03 2.33
N THR A 591 4.76 -44.80 2.47
CA THR A 591 5.70 -45.84 2.91
C THR A 591 5.29 -46.43 4.25
N GLY A 592 5.29 -47.77 4.33
CA GLY A 592 4.93 -48.52 5.52
C GLY A 592 3.47 -48.97 5.58
N ILE A 593 2.59 -48.43 4.72
CA ILE A 593 1.20 -48.90 4.61
C ILE A 593 1.11 -49.94 3.48
N THR A 594 0.72 -51.17 3.83
CA THR A 594 0.57 -52.29 2.88
C THR A 594 -0.81 -52.92 2.98
N GLY A 595 -1.28 -53.53 1.87
CA GLY A 595 -2.58 -54.21 1.80
C GLY A 595 -3.82 -53.30 1.87
N LYS A 596 -3.63 -51.98 1.87
CA LYS A 596 -4.69 -50.96 1.87
C LYS A 596 -4.24 -49.73 1.09
N ILE A 597 -5.20 -48.87 0.73
CA ILE A 597 -4.97 -47.58 0.07
C ILE A 597 -5.23 -46.45 1.11
N PRO A 598 -4.19 -45.70 1.51
CA PRO A 598 -4.32 -44.46 2.27
C PRO A 598 -5.26 -43.44 1.62
N CYS A 599 -6.18 -42.87 2.41
CA CYS A 599 -7.01 -41.75 1.99
C CYS A 599 -6.54 -40.49 2.71
N VAL A 600 -6.01 -39.53 1.96
CA VAL A 600 -5.48 -38.27 2.50
C VAL A 600 -6.39 -37.10 2.15
N VAL A 601 -6.38 -36.08 3.01
CA VAL A 601 -7.11 -34.84 2.78
C VAL A 601 -6.17 -33.65 2.89
N PRO A 602 -6.39 -32.58 2.12
CA PRO A 602 -5.64 -31.35 2.31
C PRO A 602 -6.07 -30.67 3.61
N PHE A 603 -5.17 -29.95 4.24
CA PHE A 603 -5.46 -29.12 5.42
C PHE A 603 -5.10 -27.66 5.15
N PRO A 604 -5.78 -26.71 5.81
CA PRO A 604 -5.52 -25.29 5.61
C PRO A 604 -4.07 -24.95 5.89
N ILE A 605 -3.51 -24.03 5.10
CA ILE A 605 -2.27 -23.32 5.47
C ILE A 605 -2.61 -22.47 6.70
N ASN A 606 -1.72 -22.38 7.70
CA ASN A 606 -2.01 -21.78 9.02
C ASN A 606 -2.77 -20.43 8.93
N MET A 607 -4.09 -20.47 9.11
CA MET A 607 -4.95 -19.29 9.13
C MET A 607 -5.09 -18.81 10.57
N PHE A 608 -4.70 -17.58 10.82
CA PHE A 608 -5.14 -16.86 12.02
C PHE A 608 -5.61 -15.47 11.61
N ASP A 609 -6.52 -14.88 12.37
CA ASP A 609 -6.89 -13.47 12.23
C ASP A 609 -6.08 -12.64 13.22
N THR A 610 -5.38 -11.60 12.74
CA THR A 610 -4.65 -10.66 13.62
C THR A 610 -5.58 -9.90 14.56
N ARG A 611 -6.88 -9.81 14.25
CA ARG A 611 -7.92 -9.19 15.09
C ARG A 611 -8.40 -10.10 16.24
N GLU A 612 -8.15 -11.40 16.16
CA GLU A 612 -8.48 -12.38 17.22
C GLU A 612 -7.30 -12.65 18.16
N GLY A 613 -6.09 -12.16 17.82
CA GLY A 613 -5.02 -11.99 18.79
C GLY A 613 -5.41 -10.90 19.78
N LEU A 614 -5.76 -11.28 21.01
CA LEU A 614 -6.07 -10.32 22.08
C LEU A 614 -4.97 -9.26 22.18
N TYR A 615 -5.37 -7.99 22.16
CA TYR A 615 -4.49 -6.85 22.28
C TYR A 615 -3.64 -6.96 23.57
N ASN A 616 -2.32 -6.96 23.42
CA ASN A 616 -1.38 -6.78 24.53
C ASN A 616 -1.36 -5.31 25.03
N ASP A 617 -2.12 -4.41 24.39
CA ASP A 617 -2.04 -2.95 24.57
C ASP A 617 -3.00 -2.36 25.63
N THR A 618 -3.78 -3.16 26.36
CA THR A 618 -4.60 -2.63 27.48
C THR A 618 -4.15 -3.22 28.82
N SER A 619 -3.58 -2.36 29.67
CA SER A 619 -3.13 -2.66 31.04
C SER A 619 -4.23 -3.19 31.97
N SER A 620 -5.51 -3.08 31.59
CA SER A 620 -6.64 -3.65 32.34
C SER A 620 -6.95 -5.11 31.99
N VAL A 621 -6.43 -5.63 30.86
CA VAL A 621 -6.67 -7.01 30.40
C VAL A 621 -5.47 -7.93 30.69
N PHE A 622 -4.31 -7.36 30.99
CA PHE A 622 -3.09 -8.08 31.33
C PHE A 622 -2.79 -8.04 32.83
N ASN A 623 -3.62 -8.69 33.64
CA ASN A 623 -3.24 -9.07 35.00
C ASN A 623 -3.33 -10.60 35.17
N PRO A 624 -2.24 -11.35 34.89
CA PRO A 624 -2.20 -12.79 35.10
C PRO A 624 -2.31 -13.21 36.59
N LYS A 625 -2.46 -12.27 37.54
CA LYS A 625 -2.77 -12.53 38.96
C LYS A 625 -4.20 -12.20 39.37
N SER A 626 -5.06 -11.78 38.45
CA SER A 626 -6.48 -11.61 38.74
C SER A 626 -7.13 -13.00 38.85
N GLY A 627 -7.52 -13.39 40.06
CA GLY A 627 -8.28 -14.64 40.32
C GLY A 627 -9.68 -14.68 39.68
N THR A 628 -10.03 -13.68 38.86
CA THR A 628 -11.28 -13.56 38.11
C THR A 628 -11.07 -13.31 36.61
N ALA A 629 -9.83 -13.41 36.09
CA ALA A 629 -9.62 -13.43 34.64
C ALA A 629 -10.27 -14.70 34.06
N PRO A 630 -11.08 -14.61 32.98
CA PRO A 630 -11.54 -15.80 32.30
C PRO A 630 -10.30 -16.56 31.85
N GLY A 631 -10.14 -17.78 32.35
CA GLY A 631 -8.96 -18.59 32.11
C GLY A 631 -8.66 -18.61 30.61
N TYR A 632 -7.47 -18.13 30.24
CA TYR A 632 -6.97 -18.31 28.89
C TYR A 632 -6.95 -19.81 28.60
N GLY A 633 -7.77 -20.24 27.64
CA GLY A 633 -7.53 -21.48 26.93
C GLY A 633 -6.14 -21.39 26.29
N THR A 634 -5.45 -22.51 26.24
CA THR A 634 -4.12 -22.77 25.68
C THR A 634 -3.98 -22.50 24.17
N ALA A 635 -4.72 -21.54 23.61
CA ALA A 635 -5.08 -21.47 22.20
C ALA A 635 -4.32 -20.43 21.36
N VAL A 636 -3.14 -19.97 21.80
CA VAL A 636 -2.21 -19.26 20.90
C VAL A 636 -0.83 -19.90 21.02
N PRO A 637 -0.44 -20.78 20.07
CA PRO A 637 0.93 -21.29 20.03
C PRO A 637 1.91 -20.14 19.76
N TRP A 638 3.08 -20.22 20.38
CA TRP A 638 4.20 -19.25 20.37
C TRP A 638 4.82 -18.98 18.97
N ALA A 639 4.20 -19.44 17.89
CA ALA A 639 4.72 -19.30 16.53
C ALA A 639 4.04 -18.12 15.83
N GLY A 640 4.67 -16.96 15.89
CA GLY A 640 4.25 -15.78 15.12
C GLY A 640 4.46 -15.93 13.61
N VAL A 641 3.73 -15.08 12.88
CA VAL A 641 3.57 -14.92 11.42
C VAL A 641 2.58 -15.90 10.76
N MET A 642 1.35 -15.41 10.49
CA MET A 642 0.39 -16.05 9.59
C MET A 642 0.85 -15.98 8.15
N SER A 643 0.65 -17.07 7.42
CA SER A 643 0.46 -17.02 5.96
C SER A 643 -0.98 -17.44 5.70
N ILE A 644 -1.84 -16.50 5.30
CA ILE A 644 -3.25 -16.81 5.02
C ILE A 644 -3.44 -17.30 3.57
N VAL A 645 -2.62 -16.78 2.65
CA VAL A 645 -2.59 -17.17 1.24
C VAL A 645 -1.15 -17.18 0.78
N ASP A 646 -0.65 -18.33 0.34
CA ASP A 646 0.65 -18.43 -0.32
C ASP A 646 0.46 -18.12 -1.81
N ILE A 647 1.31 -17.25 -2.37
CA ILE A 647 1.27 -16.89 -3.79
C ILE A 647 2.42 -17.59 -4.50
N ASP A 648 2.11 -18.55 -5.38
CA ASP A 648 3.11 -19.15 -6.26
C ASP A 648 3.46 -18.15 -7.38
N VAL A 649 4.63 -17.51 -7.24
CA VAL A 649 5.13 -16.52 -8.19
C VAL A 649 5.43 -17.13 -9.57
N ALA A 650 5.82 -18.41 -9.64
CA ALA A 650 6.09 -19.08 -10.91
C ALA A 650 4.78 -19.34 -11.68
N ASN A 651 3.73 -19.77 -10.98
CA ASN A 651 2.41 -19.95 -11.58
C ASN A 651 1.74 -18.61 -11.89
N LEU A 652 1.90 -17.60 -11.03
CA LEU A 652 1.47 -16.22 -11.34
C LEU A 652 2.14 -15.72 -12.62
N LYS A 653 3.45 -15.95 -12.78
CA LYS A 653 4.16 -15.61 -14.01
C LYS A 653 3.56 -16.33 -15.24
N LYS A 654 3.35 -17.64 -15.18
CA LYS A 654 2.74 -18.40 -16.29
C LYS A 654 1.36 -17.86 -16.66
N PHE A 655 0.55 -17.49 -15.67
CA PHE A 655 -0.74 -16.84 -15.88
C PHE A 655 -0.58 -15.51 -16.61
N LEU A 656 0.31 -14.63 -16.12
CA LEU A 656 0.57 -13.32 -16.73
C LEU A 656 1.22 -13.39 -18.12
N ASP A 657 1.92 -14.48 -18.43
CA ASP A 657 2.49 -14.78 -19.75
C ASP A 657 1.45 -15.38 -20.73
N GLY A 658 0.22 -15.65 -20.28
CA GLY A 658 -0.86 -16.15 -21.12
C GLY A 658 -0.89 -17.66 -21.32
N THR A 659 -0.17 -18.43 -20.50
CA THR A 659 -0.07 -19.90 -20.62
C THR A 659 -1.44 -20.61 -20.58
N TRP A 660 -2.43 -20.00 -19.91
CA TRP A 660 -3.74 -20.60 -19.67
C TRP A 660 -4.91 -19.85 -20.32
N ASP A 661 -4.66 -18.82 -21.13
CA ASP A 661 -5.70 -17.93 -21.69
C ASP A 661 -6.81 -18.69 -22.44
N ALA A 662 -6.45 -19.75 -23.16
CA ALA A 662 -7.40 -20.59 -23.90
C ALA A 662 -8.09 -21.69 -23.07
N LYS A 663 -7.71 -21.82 -21.78
CA LYS A 663 -8.13 -22.91 -20.88
C LYS A 663 -8.93 -22.41 -19.68
N MET A 664 -9.07 -21.10 -19.49
CA MET A 664 -9.82 -20.53 -18.36
C MET A 664 -11.30 -20.97 -18.39
N PRO A 665 -11.98 -21.05 -17.23
CA PRO A 665 -13.35 -21.52 -17.14
C PRO A 665 -14.35 -20.55 -17.81
N THR A 666 -15.48 -21.07 -18.28
CA THR A 666 -16.64 -20.26 -18.70
C THR A 666 -17.62 -20.08 -17.54
N GLY A 667 -18.68 -19.27 -17.71
CA GLY A 667 -19.77 -19.17 -16.73
C GLY A 667 -19.36 -18.62 -15.36
N THR A 668 -18.21 -17.96 -15.27
CA THR A 668 -17.76 -17.17 -14.13
C THR A 668 -18.41 -15.78 -14.15
N PRO A 669 -18.40 -15.02 -13.03
CA PRO A 669 -18.82 -13.63 -13.03
C PRO A 669 -18.08 -12.80 -14.09
N TYR A 670 -16.76 -13.00 -14.24
CA TYR A 670 -15.96 -12.36 -15.27
C TYR A 670 -16.48 -12.68 -16.68
N TYR A 671 -16.62 -13.97 -17.02
CA TYR A 671 -17.09 -14.42 -18.34
C TYR A 671 -18.47 -13.83 -18.68
N THR A 672 -19.36 -13.78 -17.69
CA THR A 672 -20.71 -13.24 -17.86
C THR A 672 -20.69 -11.73 -18.13
N ALA A 673 -19.76 -11.00 -17.51
CA ALA A 673 -19.62 -9.56 -17.68
C ALA A 673 -18.88 -9.15 -18.97
N SER A 674 -17.84 -9.89 -19.38
CA SER A 674 -16.99 -9.56 -20.54
C SER A 674 -17.38 -10.27 -21.84
N GLY A 675 -18.12 -11.39 -21.75
CA GLY A 675 -18.44 -12.25 -22.89
C GLY A 675 -17.28 -13.15 -23.35
N HIS A 676 -16.16 -13.20 -22.63
CA HIS A 676 -15.05 -14.10 -22.91
C HIS A 676 -14.34 -14.60 -21.64
N VAL A 677 -13.56 -15.68 -21.77
CA VAL A 677 -12.76 -16.21 -20.64
C VAL A 677 -11.65 -15.24 -20.25
N LEU A 678 -11.25 -15.24 -18.98
CA LEU A 678 -10.15 -14.40 -18.48
C LEU A 678 -8.84 -14.70 -19.20
N ARG A 679 -8.08 -13.67 -19.55
CA ARG A 679 -6.78 -13.75 -20.23
C ARG A 679 -5.74 -12.89 -19.53
N SER A 680 -4.48 -13.19 -19.79
CA SER A 680 -3.34 -12.37 -19.39
C SER A 680 -3.41 -10.92 -19.87
N SER A 681 -4.08 -10.64 -20.98
CA SER A 681 -4.31 -9.28 -21.50
C SER A 681 -5.30 -8.47 -20.67
N ASP A 682 -6.17 -9.15 -19.93
CA ASP A 682 -7.24 -8.52 -19.15
C ASP A 682 -6.75 -8.12 -17.76
N ILE A 683 -5.60 -8.67 -17.34
CA ILE A 683 -4.97 -8.26 -16.09
C ILE A 683 -4.42 -6.84 -16.25
N PRO A 684 -4.81 -5.91 -15.36
CA PRO A 684 -4.39 -4.53 -15.47
C PRO A 684 -2.87 -4.42 -15.38
N ARG A 685 -2.27 -3.86 -16.42
CA ARG A 685 -0.84 -3.56 -16.44
C ARG A 685 -0.68 -2.12 -16.01
N ILE A 686 0.10 -1.91 -14.94
CA ILE A 686 0.77 -0.62 -14.79
C ILE A 686 1.68 -0.55 -16.01
N MET A 687 1.43 0.35 -16.95
CA MET A 687 2.27 0.48 -18.14
C MET A 687 3.68 0.84 -17.69
N ALA A 688 4.52 -0.19 -17.51
CA ALA A 688 5.96 -0.05 -17.49
C ALA A 688 6.35 0.14 -18.96
N GLY A 689 6.33 1.40 -19.38
CA GLY A 689 7.03 1.84 -20.57
C GLY A 689 8.52 1.91 -20.28
#